data_AF-A0A1Y5SEQ0-F1
#
_entry.id   AF-A0A1Y5SEQ0-F1
#
_cell.length_a   1.000
_cell.length_b   1.000
_cell.length_c   1.000
_cell.angle_alpha   90.00
_cell.angle_beta   90.00
_cell.angle_gamma   90.00
#
_symmetry.space_group_name_H-M   'P 1'
#
loop_
_entity.id
_entity.type
_entity.pdbx_description
1 polymer ?
#
loop_
_entity_poly.entity_id
_entity_poly.type
_entity_poly.pdbx_seq_one_letter_code
_entity_poly.pdbx_strand_id
1 'polypeptide(L)'
;MANGVATNNVDTVPLSDAVLVNKDGSTAQQMVADLFIQAAGSGAISERLASVDAQASSLATRATDLEETASAHDTRLAAQEAREFVESPIYANTAAGLAATAVSDIFKVRTDDPATVAYYEYLHDTGDVAVLTTTVPATAVMVDKVSQAQFDATIEQDDAAEVDQAVVDDDGFASAYIAADGAYYGAPSGLRFALGAIDAGTIGIEQDDRHSLVLMIDDDGFASVDALDGPKLLPSASATTFSAAEIAAIDSAAYAASMQVRGRQSNVARPVWGISHHITTGQSLSNGQEAWPALTTSTALTTSLGIYMLGDSIRPDGKFTDGWAALGTDVLNPARCVTQSADFSAILTDVEVAALAAGDNVPGEMPDLAALITLQIEWLRQQMRASEVTKKIVLTSCGVGGKSISELSDGSSPDYYARVEDAVAAVKAQAIAAGVSYGVNSILHMQGESDQDGTDGTDFKSGTLAYFDALEATILAASGQSARPAIYTYQTKQTYASARVAQRQLEMAQERANVFLAAPSYPVTDKGTHLDSNGSRWLACQIGKVMSLVTLHGHDWHPLSPRAARVRGPEILVDFHTPEPPLQWRSFYNGSAATLLSNRGFKVYVNDSAVTISSVEIVGNCTVKITLGTPPLSGAQVRVAYADGSDGDATGGNLADSDPWVAPFSYEYLPDSGMYAVAEIAALVDKPYPLNNFCAAFCALIAEEA
;
A
#
# COMPACT_ATOMS: atom_id res chain seq x y z
N MET A 1 9.83 -71.90 -48.42
CA MET A 1 10.81 -71.04 -49.10
C MET A 1 10.41 -69.60 -48.83
N ALA A 2 11.37 -68.80 -48.38
CA ALA A 2 11.19 -67.41 -47.95
C ALA A 2 10.68 -66.53 -49.08
N ASN A 3 9.93 -65.47 -48.74
CA ASN A 3 9.89 -64.18 -49.44
C ASN A 3 9.24 -63.14 -48.50
N GLY A 4 9.86 -62.92 -47.35
CA GLY A 4 9.63 -61.69 -46.59
C GLY A 4 10.54 -60.62 -47.17
N VAL A 5 9.98 -59.49 -47.61
CA VAL A 5 10.76 -58.31 -47.95
C VAL A 5 11.02 -57.56 -46.64
N ALA A 6 12.24 -57.65 -46.11
CA ALA A 6 12.72 -56.76 -45.06
C ALA A 6 13.32 -55.52 -45.75
N THR A 7 12.60 -54.40 -45.75
CA THR A 7 13.16 -53.10 -46.16
C THR A 7 13.52 -52.30 -44.92
N ASN A 8 14.80 -52.10 -44.68
CA ASN A 8 15.32 -51.27 -43.58
C ASN A 8 15.67 -49.84 -44.06
N ASN A 9 15.33 -49.49 -45.29
CA ASN A 9 15.40 -48.13 -45.81
C ASN A 9 13.99 -47.57 -45.88
N VAL A 10 13.67 -46.64 -44.98
CA VAL A 10 12.58 -45.69 -45.18
C VAL A 10 13.22 -44.44 -45.73
N ASP A 11 13.51 -44.43 -47.02
CA ASP A 11 13.86 -43.19 -47.70
C ASP A 11 12.61 -42.32 -47.72
N THR A 12 12.71 -41.08 -47.22
CA THR A 12 11.64 -40.09 -47.31
C THR A 12 11.44 -39.71 -48.78
N VAL A 13 10.43 -40.29 -49.41
CA VAL A 13 10.04 -39.96 -50.78
C VAL A 13 9.19 -38.68 -50.75
N PRO A 14 9.35 -37.73 -51.69
CA PRO A 14 8.42 -36.61 -51.85
C PRO A 14 6.97 -37.12 -51.96
N LEU A 15 6.01 -36.37 -51.41
CA LEU A 15 4.57 -36.66 -51.41
C LEU A 15 4.14 -37.39 -52.70
N SER A 16 3.75 -38.66 -52.58
CA SER A 16 3.23 -39.43 -53.70
C SER A 16 1.74 -39.16 -53.88
N ASP A 17 1.25 -39.10 -55.12
CA ASP A 17 -0.18 -38.90 -55.40
C ASP A 17 -1.04 -40.10 -54.96
N ALA A 18 -0.41 -41.27 -54.77
CA ALA A 18 -1.05 -42.49 -54.32
C ALA A 18 -0.11 -43.35 -53.46
N VAL A 19 -0.72 -44.16 -52.60
CA VAL A 19 -0.07 -45.21 -51.80
C VAL A 19 -0.64 -46.58 -52.18
N LEU A 20 0.20 -47.60 -52.15
CA LEU A 20 -0.24 -48.97 -52.38
C LEU A 20 -0.73 -49.56 -51.06
N VAL A 21 -1.94 -50.10 -51.06
CA VAL A 21 -2.55 -50.75 -49.90
C VAL A 21 -2.74 -52.22 -50.22
N ASN A 22 -2.35 -53.09 -49.28
CA ASN A 22 -2.42 -54.52 -49.46
C ASN A 22 -3.31 -55.13 -48.38
N LYS A 23 -4.33 -55.89 -48.80
CA LYS A 23 -5.23 -56.59 -47.90
C LYS A 23 -5.63 -57.92 -48.51
N ASP A 24 -5.54 -58.98 -47.71
CA ASP A 24 -5.98 -60.34 -48.06
C ASP A 24 -5.40 -60.85 -49.39
N GLY A 25 -4.12 -60.54 -49.65
CA GLY A 25 -3.40 -60.97 -50.85
C GLY A 25 -3.72 -60.17 -52.12
N SER A 26 -4.47 -59.08 -52.01
CA SER A 26 -4.76 -58.16 -53.11
C SER A 26 -4.11 -56.79 -52.89
N THR A 27 -3.40 -56.31 -53.90
CA THR A 27 -2.79 -54.97 -53.91
C THR A 27 -3.65 -54.00 -54.70
N ALA A 28 -4.04 -52.89 -54.10
CA ALA A 28 -4.75 -51.79 -54.74
C ALA A 28 -4.01 -50.46 -54.54
N GLN A 29 -4.25 -49.51 -55.44
CA GLN A 29 -3.70 -48.16 -55.36
C GLN A 29 -4.75 -47.23 -54.73
N GLN A 30 -4.40 -46.58 -53.63
CA GLN A 30 -5.22 -45.60 -52.92
C GLN A 30 -4.65 -44.21 -53.16
N MET A 31 -5.46 -43.30 -53.70
CA MET A 31 -5.04 -41.91 -53.87
C MET A 31 -4.87 -41.24 -52.51
N VAL A 32 -3.81 -40.46 -52.33
CA VAL A 32 -3.50 -39.79 -51.07
C VAL A 32 -4.56 -38.73 -50.72
N ALA A 33 -5.12 -38.03 -51.72
CA ALA A 33 -6.20 -37.08 -51.54
C ALA A 33 -7.45 -37.73 -50.90
N ASP A 34 -7.81 -38.94 -51.33
CA ASP A 34 -8.95 -39.68 -50.79
C ASP A 34 -8.69 -40.20 -49.36
N LEU A 35 -7.42 -40.50 -49.03
CA LEU A 35 -7.01 -40.87 -47.68
C LEU A 35 -7.17 -39.69 -46.70
N PHE A 36 -6.85 -38.47 -47.14
CA PHE A 36 -7.08 -37.26 -46.34
C PHE A 36 -8.57 -37.00 -46.10
N ILE A 37 -9.42 -37.20 -47.11
CA ILE A 37 -10.87 -37.08 -46.97
C ILE A 37 -11.41 -38.12 -45.98
N GLN A 38 -10.93 -39.37 -46.06
CA GLN A 38 -11.33 -40.43 -45.11
C GLN A 38 -10.82 -40.17 -43.69
N ALA A 39 -9.61 -39.64 -43.52
CA ALA A 39 -9.05 -39.28 -42.21
C ALA A 39 -9.78 -38.07 -41.58
N ALA A 40 -10.13 -37.07 -42.39
CA ALA A 40 -10.92 -35.91 -41.94
C ALA A 40 -12.35 -36.32 -41.53
N GLY A 41 -12.92 -37.35 -42.16
CA GLY A 41 -14.22 -37.94 -41.78
C GLY A 41 -14.15 -38.96 -40.64
N SER A 42 -12.98 -39.25 -40.07
CA SER A 42 -12.82 -40.22 -38.98
C SER A 42 -12.89 -39.53 -37.61
N GLY A 43 -13.67 -40.14 -36.70
CA GLY A 43 -14.30 -39.50 -35.52
C GLY A 43 -13.45 -38.48 -34.75
N ALA A 44 -12.25 -38.85 -34.29
CA ALA A 44 -11.47 -37.98 -33.40
C ALA A 44 -10.97 -36.68 -34.05
N ILE A 45 -10.72 -36.68 -35.37
CA ILE A 45 -10.30 -35.46 -36.09
C ILE A 45 -11.51 -34.61 -36.44
N SER A 46 -12.60 -35.24 -36.87
CA SER A 46 -13.87 -34.55 -37.16
C SER A 46 -14.44 -33.86 -35.91
N GLU A 47 -14.34 -34.49 -34.74
CA GLU A 47 -14.78 -33.91 -33.46
C GLU A 47 -13.94 -32.69 -33.05
N ARG A 48 -12.62 -32.73 -33.27
CA ARG A 48 -11.74 -31.59 -33.01
C ARG A 48 -11.96 -30.45 -34.00
N LEU A 49 -12.26 -30.74 -35.27
CA LEU A 49 -12.59 -29.70 -36.24
C LEU A 49 -13.91 -29.02 -35.89
N ALA A 50 -14.92 -29.80 -35.52
CA ALA A 50 -16.22 -29.29 -35.08
C ALA A 50 -16.12 -28.42 -33.81
N SER A 51 -15.24 -28.79 -32.86
CA SER A 51 -15.02 -27.98 -31.65
C SER A 51 -14.32 -26.66 -31.94
N VAL A 52 -13.38 -26.63 -32.88
CA VAL A 52 -12.71 -25.41 -33.34
C VAL A 52 -13.69 -24.51 -34.11
N ASP A 53 -14.54 -25.06 -34.98
CA ASP A 53 -15.57 -24.29 -35.67
C ASP A 53 -16.61 -23.69 -34.70
N ALA A 54 -16.97 -24.43 -33.65
CA ALA A 54 -17.84 -23.91 -32.58
C ALA A 54 -17.17 -22.78 -31.78
N GLN A 55 -15.87 -22.90 -31.50
CA GLN A 55 -15.09 -21.83 -30.85
C GLN A 55 -14.97 -20.60 -31.75
N ALA A 56 -14.70 -20.77 -33.04
CA ALA A 56 -14.62 -19.69 -34.02
C ALA A 56 -15.96 -18.95 -34.13
N SER A 57 -17.07 -19.70 -34.16
CA SER A 57 -18.43 -19.13 -34.17
C SER A 57 -18.74 -18.35 -32.90
N SER A 58 -18.34 -18.86 -31.73
CA SER A 58 -18.50 -18.18 -30.43
C SER A 58 -17.68 -16.88 -30.34
N LEU A 59 -16.45 -16.89 -30.86
CA LEU A 59 -15.61 -15.70 -30.92
C LEU A 59 -16.18 -14.65 -31.88
N ALA A 60 -16.74 -15.07 -33.02
CA ALA A 60 -17.40 -14.16 -33.95
C ALA A 60 -18.62 -13.48 -33.30
N THR A 61 -19.45 -14.23 -32.56
CA THR A 61 -20.58 -13.64 -31.81
C THR A 61 -20.09 -12.63 -30.77
N ARG A 62 -19.05 -12.97 -29.99
CA ARG A 62 -18.49 -12.05 -28.99
C ARG A 62 -17.90 -10.77 -29.59
N ALA A 63 -17.32 -10.86 -30.79
CA ALA A 63 -16.82 -9.69 -31.50
C ALA A 63 -17.98 -8.75 -31.88
N THR A 64 -19.07 -9.29 -32.42
CA THR A 64 -20.29 -8.52 -32.72
C THR A 64 -20.89 -7.87 -31.46
N ASP A 65 -21.00 -8.61 -30.35
CA ASP A 65 -21.52 -8.07 -29.08
C ASP A 65 -20.65 -6.92 -28.53
N LEU A 66 -19.33 -7.02 -28.71
CA LEU A 66 -18.38 -5.97 -28.31
C LEU A 66 -18.50 -4.73 -29.20
N GLU A 67 -18.67 -4.91 -30.51
CA GLU A 67 -18.90 -3.80 -31.46
C GLU A 67 -20.22 -3.07 -31.15
N GLU A 68 -21.29 -3.81 -30.84
CA GLU A 68 -22.57 -3.22 -30.41
C GLU A 68 -22.43 -2.47 -29.08
N THR A 69 -21.69 -3.03 -28.12
CA THR A 69 -21.43 -2.39 -26.82
C THR A 69 -20.60 -1.12 -26.98
N ALA A 70 -19.56 -1.14 -27.82
CA ALA A 70 -18.74 0.03 -28.12
C ALA A 70 -19.57 1.16 -28.75
N SER A 71 -20.42 0.83 -29.73
CA SER A 71 -21.32 1.81 -30.37
C SER A 71 -22.36 2.39 -29.37
N ALA A 72 -22.85 1.57 -28.45
CA ALA A 72 -23.74 2.02 -27.38
C ALA A 72 -23.02 2.93 -26.37
N HIS A 73 -21.74 2.65 -26.06
CA HIS A 73 -20.91 3.52 -25.23
C HIS A 73 -20.60 4.85 -25.91
N ASP A 74 -20.25 4.86 -27.20
CA ASP A 74 -20.02 6.10 -27.96
C ASP A 74 -21.29 6.97 -28.01
N THR A 75 -22.45 6.35 -28.19
CA THR A 75 -23.73 7.06 -28.17
C THR A 75 -24.06 7.62 -26.79
N ARG A 76 -23.74 6.88 -25.72
CA ARG A 76 -23.93 7.35 -24.33
C ARG A 76 -22.96 8.45 -23.97
N LEU A 77 -21.72 8.37 -24.44
CA LEU A 77 -20.69 9.40 -24.26
C LEU A 77 -21.13 10.67 -24.98
N ALA A 78 -21.52 10.59 -26.26
CA ALA A 78 -22.05 11.73 -27.00
C ALA A 78 -23.32 12.32 -26.36
N ALA A 79 -24.20 11.48 -25.80
CA ALA A 79 -25.38 11.93 -25.07
C ALA A 79 -25.06 12.55 -23.70
N GLN A 80 -23.97 12.12 -23.06
CA GLN A 80 -23.48 12.70 -21.80
C GLN A 80 -22.75 14.02 -22.05
N GLU A 81 -21.92 14.09 -23.07
CA GLU A 81 -21.29 15.32 -23.57
C GLU A 81 -22.36 16.35 -23.96
N ALA A 82 -23.42 15.94 -24.66
CA ALA A 82 -24.55 16.83 -25.00
C ALA A 82 -25.40 17.26 -23.79
N ARG A 83 -25.35 16.53 -22.67
CA ARG A 83 -26.04 16.89 -21.41
C ARG A 83 -25.18 17.77 -20.51
N GLU A 84 -23.85 17.60 -20.54
CA GLU A 84 -22.89 18.43 -19.80
C GLU A 84 -22.61 19.77 -20.52
N PHE A 85 -22.83 19.86 -21.84
CA PHE A 85 -22.70 21.09 -22.65
C PHE A 85 -24.04 21.65 -23.18
N VAL A 86 -25.04 21.83 -22.32
CA VAL A 86 -26.06 22.85 -22.64
C VAL A 86 -25.37 24.21 -22.49
N GLU A 87 -25.23 24.98 -23.57
CA GLU A 87 -24.64 26.33 -23.54
C GLU A 87 -25.22 27.13 -22.36
N SER A 88 -24.41 27.34 -21.31
CA SER A 88 -24.79 28.27 -20.24
C SER A 88 -25.00 29.65 -20.87
N PRO A 89 -26.19 30.27 -20.72
CA PRO A 89 -26.46 31.57 -21.29
C PRO A 89 -25.48 32.62 -20.73
N ILE A 90 -24.98 33.50 -21.60
CA ILE A 90 -24.14 34.64 -21.21
C ILE A 90 -25.07 35.81 -20.86
N TYR A 91 -25.11 36.17 -19.58
CA TYR A 91 -25.95 37.23 -19.05
C TYR A 91 -25.36 38.62 -19.32
N ALA A 92 -26.22 39.63 -19.47
CA ALA A 92 -25.79 40.98 -19.80
C ALA A 92 -25.00 41.70 -18.69
N ASN A 93 -25.20 41.30 -17.43
CA ASN A 93 -24.51 41.81 -16.25
C ASN A 93 -24.66 40.82 -15.08
N THR A 94 -23.94 41.05 -13.99
CA THR A 94 -23.98 40.20 -12.79
C THR A 94 -25.37 40.12 -12.15
N ALA A 95 -26.17 41.19 -12.18
CA ALA A 95 -27.53 41.18 -11.64
C ALA A 95 -28.47 40.26 -12.41
N ALA A 96 -28.36 40.21 -13.75
CA ALA A 96 -29.13 39.29 -14.58
C ALA A 96 -28.70 37.83 -14.37
N GLY A 97 -27.41 37.59 -14.10
CA GLY A 97 -26.91 36.26 -13.76
C GLY A 97 -27.37 35.77 -12.39
N LEU A 98 -27.22 36.60 -11.35
CA LEU A 98 -27.70 36.30 -9.99
C LEU A 98 -29.21 36.05 -9.94
N ALA A 99 -30.00 36.78 -10.74
CA ALA A 99 -31.45 36.58 -10.82
C ALA A 99 -31.85 35.26 -11.52
N ALA A 100 -30.93 34.65 -12.26
CA ALA A 100 -31.18 33.46 -13.08
C ALA A 100 -30.46 32.19 -12.58
N THR A 101 -29.58 32.30 -11.57
CA THR A 101 -28.82 31.18 -11.00
C THR A 101 -29.02 31.08 -9.49
N ALA A 102 -28.69 29.93 -8.89
CA ALA A 102 -28.77 29.72 -7.44
C ALA A 102 -27.41 29.90 -6.76
N VAL A 103 -27.42 30.10 -5.44
CA VAL A 103 -26.19 30.11 -4.62
C VAL A 103 -25.39 28.83 -4.88
N SER A 104 -24.07 28.99 -5.07
CA SER A 104 -23.08 28.00 -5.51
C SER A 104 -23.02 27.68 -7.01
N ASP A 105 -23.88 28.28 -7.85
CA ASP A 105 -23.77 28.14 -9.31
C ASP A 105 -22.72 29.10 -9.90
N ILE A 106 -22.02 28.64 -10.95
CA ILE A 106 -21.19 29.51 -11.79
C ILE A 106 -22.00 29.98 -12.98
N PHE A 107 -21.93 31.28 -13.29
CA PHE A 107 -22.63 31.88 -14.42
C PHE A 107 -21.76 32.85 -15.21
N LYS A 108 -22.08 33.01 -16.49
CA LYS A 108 -21.29 33.80 -17.45
C LYS A 108 -21.87 35.19 -17.63
N VAL A 109 -21.03 36.21 -17.61
CA VAL A 109 -21.41 37.61 -17.85
C VAL A 109 -20.66 38.16 -19.05
N ARG A 110 -21.36 38.89 -19.90
CA ARG A 110 -20.81 39.52 -21.10
C ARG A 110 -19.71 40.52 -20.74
N THR A 111 -18.63 40.51 -21.50
CA THR A 111 -17.59 41.55 -21.38
C THR A 111 -17.98 42.84 -22.11
N ASP A 112 -17.40 43.92 -21.64
CA ASP A 112 -17.33 45.26 -22.22
C ASP A 112 -16.17 45.44 -23.21
N ASP A 113 -15.21 44.51 -23.24
CA ASP A 113 -14.12 44.45 -24.24
C ASP A 113 -14.07 43.10 -24.98
N PRO A 114 -14.97 42.87 -25.96
CA PRO A 114 -15.06 41.60 -26.68
C PRO A 114 -13.86 41.31 -27.59
N ALA A 115 -12.95 42.26 -27.76
CA ALA A 115 -11.73 42.05 -28.54
C ALA A 115 -10.66 41.29 -27.73
N THR A 116 -10.70 41.37 -26.39
CA THR A 116 -9.70 40.77 -25.49
C THR A 116 -10.28 39.72 -24.54
N VAL A 117 -11.58 39.80 -24.21
CA VAL A 117 -12.26 38.88 -23.29
C VAL A 117 -13.48 38.29 -24.00
N ALA A 118 -13.73 36.99 -23.89
CA ALA A 118 -14.94 36.37 -24.42
C ALA A 118 -16.14 36.61 -23.48
N TYR A 119 -15.92 36.36 -22.18
CA TYR A 119 -16.87 36.58 -21.09
C TYR A 119 -16.15 36.47 -19.73
N TYR A 120 -16.82 36.90 -18.66
CA TYR A 120 -16.40 36.70 -17.27
C TYR A 120 -17.22 35.58 -16.64
N GLU A 121 -16.61 34.76 -15.79
CA GLU A 121 -17.30 33.77 -14.97
C GLU A 121 -17.40 34.24 -13.53
N TYR A 122 -18.61 34.18 -12.97
CA TYR A 122 -18.90 34.56 -11.61
C TYR A 122 -19.50 33.38 -10.85
N LEU A 123 -19.08 33.19 -9.60
CA LEU A 123 -19.77 32.35 -8.62
C LEU A 123 -20.89 33.16 -7.98
N HIS A 124 -22.11 32.63 -7.96
CA HIS A 124 -23.18 33.11 -7.11
C HIS A 124 -22.87 32.68 -5.67
N ASP A 125 -22.32 33.59 -4.88
CA ASP A 125 -21.96 33.34 -3.49
C ASP A 125 -23.19 33.52 -2.58
N THR A 126 -23.03 33.70 -1.27
CA THR A 126 -24.16 33.86 -0.36
C THR A 126 -25.01 35.13 -0.63
N GLY A 127 -26.32 34.95 -0.81
CA GLY A 127 -27.25 36.06 -1.12
C GLY A 127 -27.01 36.63 -2.53
N ASP A 128 -27.28 37.92 -2.75
CA ASP A 128 -27.14 38.57 -4.06
C ASP A 128 -25.67 38.98 -4.37
N VAL A 129 -24.71 38.09 -4.08
CA VAL A 129 -23.27 38.37 -4.23
C VAL A 129 -22.69 37.57 -5.40
N ALA A 130 -22.14 38.26 -6.40
CA ALA A 130 -21.41 37.65 -7.52
C ALA A 130 -19.91 37.82 -7.32
N VAL A 131 -19.16 36.73 -7.17
CA VAL A 131 -17.69 36.73 -7.03
C VAL A 131 -17.05 36.34 -8.36
N LEU A 132 -16.24 37.20 -8.94
CA LEU A 132 -15.51 36.90 -10.18
C LEU A 132 -14.53 35.75 -9.92
N THR A 133 -14.72 34.62 -10.61
CA THR A 133 -13.85 33.45 -10.49
C THR A 133 -12.83 33.41 -11.61
N THR A 134 -13.22 33.79 -12.83
CA THR A 134 -12.35 33.64 -14.01
C THR A 134 -12.64 34.70 -15.07
N THR A 135 -11.59 35.20 -15.72
CA THR A 135 -11.68 36.02 -16.94
C THR A 135 -11.29 35.15 -18.13
N VAL A 136 -12.20 34.94 -19.06
CA VAL A 136 -11.95 34.07 -20.23
C VAL A 136 -11.54 34.93 -21.42
N PRO A 137 -10.33 34.78 -21.97
CA PRO A 137 -9.86 35.61 -23.08
C PRO A 137 -10.65 35.37 -24.38
N ALA A 138 -10.77 36.40 -25.22
CA ALA A 138 -11.40 36.28 -26.53
C ALA A 138 -10.53 35.44 -27.48
N THR A 139 -11.15 34.67 -28.36
CA THR A 139 -10.43 33.84 -29.34
C THR A 139 -9.49 34.65 -30.24
N ALA A 140 -9.74 35.95 -30.40
CA ALA A 140 -8.92 36.88 -31.17
C ALA A 140 -7.60 37.32 -30.49
N VAL A 141 -7.45 37.11 -29.17
CA VAL A 141 -6.18 37.33 -28.43
C VAL A 141 -5.52 36.04 -27.98
N MET A 142 -6.20 34.90 -28.15
CA MET A 142 -5.54 33.60 -28.12
C MET A 142 -4.63 33.55 -29.35
N VAL A 143 -3.30 33.56 -29.13
CA VAL A 143 -2.28 33.59 -30.18
C VAL A 143 -2.64 32.57 -31.26
N ASP A 144 -2.76 33.03 -32.51
CA ASP A 144 -3.05 32.18 -33.65
C ASP A 144 -2.14 30.94 -33.62
N LYS A 145 -2.71 29.76 -33.90
CA LYS A 145 -1.89 28.58 -34.20
C LYS A 145 -0.97 28.93 -35.35
N VAL A 146 0.33 29.02 -35.06
CA VAL A 146 1.37 29.19 -36.08
C VAL A 146 1.20 28.03 -37.05
N SER A 147 0.92 28.35 -38.32
CA SER A 147 0.80 27.31 -39.35
C SER A 147 2.13 26.60 -39.54
N GLN A 148 2.12 25.32 -39.92
CA GLN A 148 3.34 24.54 -40.17
C GLN A 148 4.31 25.29 -41.10
N ALA A 149 3.80 26.01 -42.10
CA ALA A 149 4.61 26.83 -42.99
C ALA A 149 5.27 28.06 -42.33
N GLN A 150 4.68 28.62 -41.26
CA GLN A 150 5.30 29.68 -40.46
C GLN A 150 6.31 29.11 -39.44
N PHE A 151 6.07 27.89 -38.94
CA PHE A 151 7.02 27.16 -38.10
C PHE A 151 8.28 26.79 -38.91
N ASP A 152 8.10 26.27 -40.12
CA ASP A 152 9.19 25.92 -41.03
C ASP A 152 9.96 27.18 -41.49
N ALA A 153 9.27 28.31 -41.70
CA ALA A 153 9.92 29.59 -42.00
C ALA A 153 10.71 30.18 -40.81
N THR A 154 10.40 29.79 -39.57
CA THR A 154 11.18 30.21 -38.39
C THR A 154 12.47 29.39 -38.25
N ILE A 155 12.46 28.15 -38.75
CA ILE A 155 13.65 27.29 -38.83
C ILE A 155 14.60 27.70 -39.97
N GLU A 156 14.08 28.24 -41.08
CA GLU A 156 14.92 28.66 -42.21
C GLU A 156 15.44 30.10 -42.15
N GLN A 157 15.15 30.86 -41.08
CA GLN A 157 15.57 32.28 -41.01
C GLN A 157 16.62 32.63 -39.96
N ASP A 158 17.32 31.65 -39.38
CA ASP A 158 18.62 31.95 -38.76
C ASP A 158 19.62 30.81 -39.01
N ASP A 159 20.39 30.99 -40.08
CA ASP A 159 21.55 30.20 -40.48
C ASP A 159 22.74 30.40 -39.50
N ALA A 160 22.47 30.56 -38.20
CA ALA A 160 23.47 30.87 -37.18
C ALA A 160 23.07 30.55 -35.72
N ALA A 161 22.44 29.41 -35.45
CA ALA A 161 22.49 28.80 -34.11
C ALA A 161 22.23 27.29 -34.19
N GLU A 162 23.29 26.49 -34.03
CA GLU A 162 23.15 25.04 -33.80
C GLU A 162 22.31 24.80 -32.53
N VAL A 163 21.32 23.92 -32.63
CA VAL A 163 20.59 23.39 -31.46
C VAL A 163 21.41 22.24 -30.91
N ASP A 164 21.86 22.33 -29.66
CA ASP A 164 22.80 21.36 -29.10
C ASP A 164 22.07 20.18 -28.43
N GLN A 165 20.99 20.41 -27.67
CA GLN A 165 20.17 19.34 -27.06
C GLN A 165 18.68 19.71 -26.84
N ALA A 166 17.79 18.70 -26.93
CA ALA A 166 16.35 18.84 -26.70
C ALA A 166 15.76 17.64 -25.93
N VAL A 167 14.77 17.88 -25.05
CA VAL A 167 13.96 16.82 -24.42
C VAL A 167 12.64 16.71 -25.16
N VAL A 168 12.52 15.62 -25.91
CA VAL A 168 11.46 15.40 -26.90
C VAL A 168 10.70 14.13 -26.54
N ASP A 169 9.38 14.14 -26.71
CA ASP A 169 8.59 12.91 -26.67
C ASP A 169 8.70 12.12 -28.00
N ASP A 170 8.11 10.93 -28.02
CA ASP A 170 8.15 10.01 -29.18
C ASP A 170 7.45 10.58 -30.43
N ASP A 171 6.64 11.64 -30.28
CA ASP A 171 5.92 12.33 -31.35
C ASP A 171 6.65 13.61 -31.84
N GLY A 172 7.80 13.95 -31.25
CA GLY A 172 8.64 15.06 -31.70
C GLY A 172 8.38 16.41 -31.01
N PHE A 173 7.60 16.44 -29.92
CA PHE A 173 7.35 17.67 -29.15
C PHE A 173 8.44 17.92 -28.11
N ALA A 174 9.10 19.08 -28.20
CA ALA A 174 10.11 19.51 -27.24
C ALA A 174 9.49 20.25 -26.06
N SER A 175 9.70 19.74 -24.84
CA SER A 175 9.25 20.40 -23.60
C SER A 175 10.18 21.55 -23.16
N ALA A 176 11.45 21.46 -23.57
CA ALA A 176 12.46 22.50 -23.44
C ALA A 176 13.63 22.25 -24.41
N TYR A 177 14.35 23.31 -24.79
CA TYR A 177 15.59 23.24 -25.55
C TYR A 177 16.61 24.29 -25.11
N ILE A 178 17.88 24.02 -25.39
CA ILE A 178 19.02 24.89 -25.12
C ILE A 178 19.70 25.22 -26.45
N ALA A 179 19.81 26.52 -26.75
CA ALA A 179 20.53 27.00 -27.93
C ALA A 179 22.05 26.98 -27.71
N ALA A 180 22.85 26.95 -28.78
CA ALA A 180 24.31 26.96 -28.71
C ALA A 180 24.93 28.20 -28.01
N ASP A 181 24.15 29.26 -27.79
CA ASP A 181 24.55 30.43 -27.00
C ASP A 181 24.24 30.28 -25.50
N GLY A 182 23.69 29.14 -25.08
CA GLY A 182 23.32 28.82 -23.70
C GLY A 182 21.92 29.29 -23.31
N ALA A 183 21.12 29.85 -24.22
CA ALA A 183 19.77 30.31 -23.91
C ALA A 183 18.80 29.12 -23.75
N TYR A 184 18.09 29.08 -22.61
CA TYR A 184 17.06 28.09 -22.30
C TYR A 184 15.66 28.58 -22.68
N TYR A 185 14.92 27.74 -23.40
CA TYR A 185 13.53 28.01 -23.79
C TYR A 185 12.62 26.86 -23.37
N GLY A 186 11.66 27.13 -22.49
CA GLY A 186 10.65 26.19 -21.99
C GLY A 186 9.38 26.89 -21.54
N ALA A 187 8.27 26.16 -21.39
CA ALA A 187 6.97 26.74 -21.07
C ALA A 187 7.02 27.55 -19.75
N PRO A 188 6.40 28.75 -19.64
CA PRO A 188 6.67 29.72 -18.57
C PRO A 188 6.14 29.35 -17.17
N SER A 189 5.70 28.12 -16.96
CA SER A 189 5.11 27.70 -15.69
C SER A 189 5.41 26.23 -15.40
N GLY A 190 6.35 26.01 -14.47
CA GLY A 190 6.31 24.85 -13.58
C GLY A 190 7.10 23.61 -13.98
N LEU A 191 8.33 23.74 -14.47
CA LEU A 191 9.25 22.60 -14.52
C LEU A 191 9.95 22.44 -13.16
N ARG A 192 9.63 21.38 -12.40
CA ARG A 192 10.32 21.00 -11.14
C ARG A 192 11.02 19.67 -11.36
N PHE A 193 12.35 19.66 -11.27
CA PHE A 193 13.14 18.43 -11.28
C PHE A 193 13.31 17.91 -9.84
N ALA A 194 12.79 16.71 -9.57
CA ALA A 194 13.16 15.93 -8.40
C ALA A 194 14.25 14.93 -8.82
N LEU A 195 15.52 15.33 -8.69
CA LEU A 195 16.64 14.44 -9.01
C LEU A 195 16.80 13.39 -7.91
N GLY A 196 16.43 12.15 -8.22
CA GLY A 196 16.81 10.96 -7.47
C GLY A 196 18.27 10.58 -7.78
N ALA A 197 19.01 10.24 -6.73
CA ALA A 197 20.38 9.72 -6.67
C ALA A 197 21.10 9.41 -8.00
N ILE A 198 22.19 10.13 -8.26
CA ILE A 198 23.24 9.69 -9.20
C ILE A 198 24.23 8.83 -8.40
N ASP A 199 24.43 7.59 -8.85
CA ASP A 199 25.49 6.69 -8.38
C ASP A 199 26.84 7.23 -8.89
N ALA A 200 27.57 7.93 -8.03
CA ALA A 200 28.77 8.68 -8.41
C ALA A 200 30.02 7.80 -8.37
N GLY A 201 30.18 6.95 -9.39
CA GLY A 201 31.45 6.25 -9.65
C GLY A 201 32.52 7.10 -10.33
N THR A 202 32.23 8.35 -10.74
CA THR A 202 33.16 9.11 -11.62
C THR A 202 33.05 10.64 -11.51
N ILE A 203 32.47 11.20 -10.44
CA ILE A 203 32.37 12.66 -10.29
C ILE A 203 33.52 13.17 -9.40
N GLY A 204 34.44 13.94 -9.99
CA GLY A 204 35.47 14.68 -9.27
C GLY A 204 34.95 16.05 -8.81
N ILE A 205 35.20 16.41 -7.55
CA ILE A 205 34.84 17.72 -6.98
C ILE A 205 36.12 18.55 -6.86
N GLU A 206 36.25 19.63 -7.64
CA GLU A 206 37.28 20.65 -7.44
C GLU A 206 36.66 21.94 -6.90
N GLN A 207 37.38 22.58 -5.98
CA GLN A 207 36.97 23.81 -5.29
C GLN A 207 37.75 24.99 -5.89
N ASP A 208 37.05 25.91 -6.58
CA ASP A 208 37.62 27.20 -7.02
C ASP A 208 37.12 28.33 -6.11
N ASP A 209 38.01 29.26 -5.78
CA ASP A 209 37.82 30.36 -4.83
C ASP A 209 36.82 31.44 -5.32
N ARG A 210 36.11 31.19 -6.42
CA ARG A 210 35.18 32.14 -7.06
C ARG A 210 33.73 31.68 -7.13
N HIS A 211 33.44 30.41 -6.88
CA HIS A 211 32.09 29.86 -7.00
C HIS A 211 31.82 28.79 -5.92
N SER A 212 30.79 29.00 -5.11
CA SER A 212 30.40 28.07 -4.05
C SER A 212 29.50 26.94 -4.59
N LEU A 213 30.09 25.74 -4.73
CA LEU A 213 29.50 24.39 -4.68
C LEU A 213 28.88 23.72 -5.95
N VAL A 214 29.24 22.43 -6.10
CA VAL A 214 28.90 21.36 -7.07
C VAL A 214 28.83 21.77 -8.54
N LEU A 215 29.93 21.48 -9.23
CA LEU A 215 30.05 21.58 -10.68
C LEU A 215 30.16 20.17 -11.25
N MET A 216 29.17 19.72 -12.02
CA MET A 216 29.32 18.52 -12.85
C MET A 216 29.94 18.96 -14.16
N ILE A 217 31.20 18.59 -14.36
CA ILE A 217 31.99 18.88 -15.56
C ILE A 217 32.20 17.56 -16.29
N ASP A 218 31.93 17.52 -17.59
CA ASP A 218 32.44 16.46 -18.45
C ASP A 218 33.92 16.69 -18.82
N ASP A 219 34.51 15.75 -19.57
CA ASP A 219 35.93 15.82 -19.94
C ASP A 219 36.28 17.02 -20.86
N ASP A 220 35.28 17.77 -21.33
CA ASP A 220 35.41 18.88 -22.26
C ASP A 220 35.12 20.26 -21.62
N GLY A 221 34.72 20.31 -20.34
CA GLY A 221 34.66 21.56 -19.57
C GLY A 221 33.29 22.23 -19.44
N PHE A 222 32.18 21.54 -19.76
CA PHE A 222 30.82 22.12 -19.68
C PHE A 222 30.12 21.87 -18.34
N ALA A 223 29.29 22.83 -17.89
CA ALA A 223 28.55 22.80 -16.63
C ALA A 223 27.03 22.83 -16.87
N SER A 224 26.26 21.91 -16.27
CA SER A 224 24.86 21.68 -16.63
C SER A 224 23.79 22.27 -15.68
N VAL A 225 24.14 23.04 -14.66
CA VAL A 225 23.15 23.66 -13.75
C VAL A 225 23.61 25.06 -13.32
N ASP A 226 22.85 26.08 -13.74
CA ASP A 226 22.95 27.46 -13.23
C ASP A 226 21.62 27.83 -12.56
N ALA A 227 21.60 27.88 -11.23
CA ALA A 227 20.52 28.50 -10.50
C ALA A 227 20.75 30.01 -10.50
N LEU A 228 20.24 30.71 -11.52
CA LEU A 228 20.16 32.17 -11.58
C LEU A 228 19.12 32.69 -10.60
N ASP A 229 19.47 32.60 -9.33
CA ASP A 229 19.11 33.57 -8.31
C ASP A 229 20.33 33.56 -7.37
N GLY A 230 21.16 34.60 -7.47
CA GLY A 230 22.46 34.68 -6.79
C GLY A 230 22.33 34.24 -5.32
N PRO A 231 23.42 33.73 -4.70
CA PRO A 231 23.33 33.00 -3.45
C PRO A 231 22.49 33.81 -2.47
N LYS A 232 21.24 33.35 -2.25
CA LYS A 232 20.72 33.38 -0.90
C LYS A 232 21.71 32.49 -0.17
N LEU A 233 22.79 33.10 0.30
CA LEU A 233 23.49 32.64 1.48
C LEU A 233 22.35 32.15 2.36
N LEU A 234 22.25 30.83 2.55
CA LEU A 234 21.50 30.32 3.69
C LEU A 234 21.94 31.24 4.81
N PRO A 235 21.03 32.04 5.40
CA PRO A 235 21.42 33.03 6.38
C PRO A 235 22.31 32.28 7.36
N SER A 236 23.55 32.78 7.56
CA SER A 236 24.60 32.08 8.33
C SER A 236 23.94 31.24 9.40
N ALA A 237 24.01 29.91 9.28
CA ALA A 237 23.20 29.00 10.09
C ALA A 237 23.20 29.50 11.53
N SER A 238 22.04 29.96 12.01
CA SER A 238 21.94 30.51 13.35
C SER A 238 22.43 29.42 14.31
N ALA A 239 23.30 29.72 15.27
CA ALA A 239 23.71 28.70 16.24
C ALA A 239 22.56 28.28 17.17
N THR A 240 21.44 28.99 17.14
CA THR A 240 20.35 28.86 18.12
C THR A 240 18.98 28.56 17.54
N THR A 241 18.76 28.70 16.23
CA THR A 241 17.43 28.48 15.62
C THR A 241 17.49 27.99 14.17
N PHE A 242 16.46 27.29 13.71
CA PHE A 242 16.27 26.94 12.30
C PHE A 242 15.54 28.06 11.56
N SER A 243 16.10 28.52 10.44
CA SER A 243 15.44 29.47 9.57
C SER A 243 14.31 28.81 8.76
N ALA A 244 13.33 29.62 8.31
CA ALA A 244 12.23 29.11 7.49
C ALA A 244 12.71 28.45 6.17
N ALA A 245 13.80 28.97 5.59
CA ALA A 245 14.39 28.40 4.37
C ALA A 245 15.02 27.03 4.62
N GLU A 246 15.72 26.85 5.74
CA GLU A 246 16.28 25.55 6.14
C GLU A 246 15.17 24.53 6.41
N ILE A 247 14.12 24.93 7.15
CA ILE A 247 12.96 24.07 7.42
C ILE A 247 12.32 23.63 6.10
N ALA A 248 12.09 24.55 5.16
CA ALA A 248 11.49 24.22 3.86
C ALA A 248 12.36 23.27 3.01
N ALA A 249 13.69 23.42 3.07
CA ALA A 249 14.62 22.53 2.37
C ALA A 249 14.61 21.11 2.95
N ILE A 250 14.66 21.00 4.29
CA ILE A 250 14.58 19.71 5.00
C ILE A 250 13.23 19.04 4.74
N ASP A 251 12.14 19.80 4.80
CA ASP A 251 10.79 19.29 4.54
C ASP A 251 10.65 18.77 3.10
N SER A 252 11.19 19.49 2.13
CA SER A 252 11.17 19.09 0.72
C SER A 252 11.95 17.79 0.49
N ALA A 253 13.11 17.63 1.14
CA ALA A 253 13.90 16.39 1.08
C ALA A 253 13.18 15.22 1.77
N ALA A 254 12.50 15.49 2.88
CA ALA A 254 11.70 14.51 3.61
C ALA A 254 10.49 14.02 2.78
N TYR A 255 9.79 14.95 2.14
CA TYR A 255 8.71 14.68 1.20
C TYR A 255 9.21 13.84 0.01
N ALA A 256 10.28 14.28 -0.66
CA ALA A 256 10.82 13.60 -1.84
C ALA A 256 11.20 12.15 -1.54
N ALA A 257 11.93 11.89 -0.46
CA ALA A 257 12.30 10.51 -0.15
C ALA A 257 11.13 9.69 0.45
N SER A 258 10.04 10.31 0.91
CA SER A 258 8.80 9.57 1.20
C SER A 258 8.12 9.06 -0.06
N MET A 259 8.08 9.90 -1.11
CA MET A 259 7.56 9.49 -2.42
C MET A 259 8.42 8.39 -3.07
N GLN A 260 9.74 8.40 -2.83
CA GLN A 260 10.64 7.35 -3.33
C GLN A 260 10.33 5.97 -2.78
N VAL A 261 9.90 5.85 -1.51
CA VAL A 261 9.51 4.54 -0.94
C VAL A 261 8.38 3.92 -1.76
N ARG A 262 7.34 4.70 -2.08
CA ARG A 262 6.21 4.24 -2.91
C ARG A 262 6.64 3.82 -4.32
N GLY A 263 7.70 4.43 -4.86
CA GLY A 263 8.24 4.09 -6.18
C GLY A 263 9.03 2.77 -6.24
N ARG A 264 9.47 2.23 -5.09
CA ARG A 264 10.20 0.95 -5.04
C ARG A 264 9.24 -0.23 -5.19
N GLN A 265 9.72 -1.31 -5.79
CA GLN A 265 8.94 -2.53 -5.95
C GLN A 265 9.17 -3.52 -4.81
N SER A 266 8.08 -4.06 -4.26
CA SER A 266 8.11 -5.19 -3.36
C SER A 266 8.21 -6.51 -4.15
N ASN A 267 9.16 -7.36 -3.76
CA ASN A 267 9.37 -8.68 -4.38
C ASN A 267 8.90 -9.80 -3.46
N VAL A 268 7.57 -9.92 -3.32
CA VAL A 268 6.91 -10.87 -2.42
C VAL A 268 5.88 -11.73 -3.17
N ALA A 269 5.53 -12.87 -2.57
CA ALA A 269 4.50 -13.77 -3.05
C ALA A 269 3.15 -13.05 -3.17
N ARG A 270 2.46 -13.29 -4.28
CA ARG A 270 1.11 -12.78 -4.56
C ARG A 270 0.10 -13.92 -4.50
N PRO A 271 -1.19 -13.68 -4.20
CA PRO A 271 -2.22 -14.73 -4.11
C PRO A 271 -2.62 -15.24 -5.51
N VAL A 272 -1.70 -15.94 -6.18
CA VAL A 272 -1.87 -16.38 -7.58
C VAL A 272 -2.38 -17.81 -7.70
N TRP A 273 -2.28 -18.60 -6.63
CA TRP A 273 -2.63 -20.01 -6.58
C TRP A 273 -4.13 -20.26 -6.47
N GLY A 274 -4.56 -21.49 -6.80
CA GLY A 274 -5.96 -21.90 -6.59
C GLY A 274 -6.35 -21.84 -5.11
N ILE A 275 -5.42 -22.22 -4.22
CA ILE A 275 -5.47 -21.91 -2.79
C ILE A 275 -4.21 -21.13 -2.41
N SER A 276 -4.42 -19.88 -2.01
CA SER A 276 -3.40 -19.03 -1.40
C SER A 276 -3.60 -19.01 0.12
N HIS A 277 -2.55 -19.26 0.88
CA HIS A 277 -2.62 -19.38 2.34
C HIS A 277 -2.09 -18.10 3.01
N HIS A 278 -2.86 -17.57 3.96
CA HIS A 278 -2.44 -16.53 4.89
C HIS A 278 -2.32 -17.12 6.29
N ILE A 279 -1.14 -16.97 6.90
CA ILE A 279 -0.84 -17.56 8.22
C ILE A 279 -0.66 -16.45 9.24
N THR A 280 -1.41 -16.51 10.32
CA THR A 280 -1.24 -15.60 11.46
C THR A 280 -0.37 -16.29 12.51
N THR A 281 0.71 -15.65 12.97
CA THR A 281 1.62 -16.17 14.01
C THR A 281 1.86 -15.12 15.10
N GLY A 282 2.43 -15.57 16.23
CA GLY A 282 2.78 -14.70 17.35
C GLY A 282 2.10 -15.11 18.65
N GLN A 283 1.66 -14.14 19.45
CA GLN A 283 1.13 -14.39 20.79
C GLN A 283 -0.36 -14.10 20.95
N SER A 284 -0.80 -13.61 22.12
CA SER A 284 -2.21 -13.43 22.47
C SER A 284 -2.96 -12.54 21.48
N LEU A 285 -2.37 -11.42 21.05
CA LEU A 285 -2.98 -10.51 20.08
C LEU A 285 -3.26 -11.18 18.73
N SER A 286 -2.36 -12.05 18.26
CA SER A 286 -2.54 -12.81 17.01
C SER A 286 -3.78 -13.73 17.04
N ASN A 287 -4.27 -14.09 18.23
CA ASN A 287 -5.46 -14.92 18.43
C ASN A 287 -6.75 -14.11 18.70
N GLY A 288 -6.69 -12.77 18.66
CA GLY A 288 -7.82 -11.93 19.06
C GLY A 288 -8.17 -12.09 20.54
N GLN A 289 -7.17 -12.35 21.39
CA GLN A 289 -7.36 -12.56 22.83
C GLN A 289 -8.03 -11.33 23.47
N GLU A 290 -9.08 -11.55 24.26
CA GLU A 290 -9.95 -10.52 24.85
C GLU A 290 -10.75 -9.65 23.86
N ALA A 291 -10.57 -9.82 22.54
CA ALA A 291 -11.30 -9.10 21.51
C ALA A 291 -12.74 -9.59 21.32
N TRP A 292 -13.40 -10.05 22.39
CA TRP A 292 -14.79 -10.46 22.39
C TRP A 292 -15.75 -9.27 22.60
N PRO A 293 -16.97 -9.34 22.04
CA PRO A 293 -17.47 -10.38 21.13
C PRO A 293 -16.84 -10.29 19.72
N ALA A 294 -16.80 -11.40 18.98
CA ALA A 294 -16.50 -11.36 17.55
C ALA A 294 -17.53 -10.53 16.78
N LEU A 295 -17.08 -9.69 15.85
CA LEU A 295 -17.93 -8.79 15.05
C LEU A 295 -18.04 -9.25 13.60
N THR A 296 -16.96 -9.78 13.01
CA THR A 296 -16.96 -10.24 11.62
C THR A 296 -17.50 -11.67 11.52
N THR A 297 -18.78 -11.86 11.86
CA THR A 297 -19.43 -13.18 12.00
C THR A 297 -20.17 -13.64 10.73
N SER A 298 -20.55 -12.69 9.86
CA SER A 298 -21.28 -12.98 8.61
C SER A 298 -20.36 -13.57 7.53
N THR A 299 -20.78 -14.69 6.94
CA THR A 299 -20.03 -15.38 5.88
C THR A 299 -20.42 -14.95 4.46
N ALA A 300 -21.46 -14.13 4.29
CA ALA A 300 -21.93 -13.72 2.96
C ALA A 300 -20.85 -12.94 2.21
N LEU A 301 -20.18 -12.02 2.90
CA LEU A 301 -19.09 -11.21 2.34
C LEU A 301 -17.85 -12.06 2.08
N THR A 302 -17.41 -12.90 3.03
CA THR A 302 -16.21 -13.73 2.83
C THR A 302 -16.40 -14.76 1.73
N THR A 303 -17.62 -15.28 1.54
CA THR A 303 -17.96 -16.13 0.39
C THR A 303 -17.80 -15.39 -0.93
N SER A 304 -18.30 -14.15 -1.06
CA SER A 304 -18.17 -13.38 -2.30
C SER A 304 -16.73 -12.93 -2.55
N LEU A 305 -15.91 -12.79 -1.51
CA LEU A 305 -14.50 -12.44 -1.61
C LEU A 305 -13.56 -13.65 -1.76
N GLY A 306 -14.09 -14.88 -1.78
CA GLY A 306 -13.26 -16.09 -1.88
C GLY A 306 -12.37 -16.33 -0.66
N ILE A 307 -12.79 -15.89 0.53
CA ILE A 307 -12.03 -16.01 1.79
C ILE A 307 -12.60 -17.16 2.63
N TYR A 308 -11.74 -18.10 3.01
CA TYR A 308 -12.08 -19.35 3.69
C TYR A 308 -11.21 -19.55 4.94
N MET A 309 -11.69 -20.39 5.85
CA MET A 309 -10.94 -20.92 7.00
C MET A 309 -11.02 -22.44 6.99
N LEU A 310 -10.09 -23.09 7.67
CA LEU A 310 -10.10 -24.54 7.82
C LEU A 310 -10.77 -24.94 9.14
N GLY A 311 -11.91 -25.63 9.06
CA GLY A 311 -12.75 -25.91 10.21
C GLY A 311 -13.75 -24.80 10.52
N ASP A 312 -14.20 -24.74 11.77
CA ASP A 312 -15.23 -23.82 12.25
C ASP A 312 -14.66 -22.53 12.89
N SER A 313 -13.33 -22.43 12.97
CA SER A 313 -12.59 -21.30 13.54
C SER A 313 -11.27 -21.12 12.79
N ILE A 314 -10.79 -19.87 12.67
CA ILE A 314 -9.44 -19.57 12.16
C ILE A 314 -8.36 -20.05 13.15
N ARG A 315 -8.69 -20.08 14.45
CA ARG A 315 -7.85 -20.59 15.54
C ARG A 315 -7.90 -22.12 15.62
N PRO A 316 -6.88 -22.76 16.22
CA PRO A 316 -6.89 -24.19 16.47
C PRO A 316 -7.91 -24.58 17.56
N ASP A 317 -8.07 -25.88 17.77
CA ASP A 317 -8.93 -26.50 18.79
C ASP A 317 -8.33 -26.49 20.22
N GLY A 318 -7.13 -25.95 20.39
CA GLY A 318 -6.44 -25.91 21.68
C GLY A 318 -5.51 -24.71 21.84
N LYS A 319 -5.53 -24.08 23.01
CA LYS A 319 -4.74 -22.87 23.29
C LYS A 319 -3.23 -23.10 23.40
N PHE A 320 -2.82 -24.23 24.00
CA PHE A 320 -1.42 -24.55 24.32
C PHE A 320 -1.00 -25.95 23.83
N THR A 321 -1.56 -26.40 22.71
CA THR A 321 -1.12 -27.61 22.01
C THR A 321 0.12 -27.36 21.18
N ASP A 322 1.03 -28.33 21.11
CA ASP A 322 2.24 -28.28 20.26
C ASP A 322 1.85 -28.21 18.77
N GLY A 323 0.85 -28.99 18.37
CA GLY A 323 0.34 -29.00 16.99
C GLY A 323 -0.86 -28.09 16.73
N TRP A 324 -1.15 -27.89 15.44
CA TRP A 324 -2.35 -27.20 14.96
C TRP A 324 -3.38 -28.20 14.45
N ALA A 325 -4.59 -28.16 15.00
CA ALA A 325 -5.72 -28.91 14.50
C ALA A 325 -6.93 -27.98 14.34
N ALA A 326 -7.68 -28.20 13.27
CA ALA A 326 -8.89 -27.44 12.98
C ALA A 326 -9.94 -27.71 14.07
N LEU A 327 -10.58 -26.65 14.58
CA LEU A 327 -11.77 -26.83 15.39
C LEU A 327 -12.91 -27.35 14.51
N GLY A 328 -13.55 -28.45 14.93
CA GLY A 328 -14.63 -29.07 14.17
C GLY A 328 -14.10 -30.04 13.11
N THR A 329 -14.64 -29.97 11.89
CA THR A 329 -14.22 -30.85 10.79
C THR A 329 -13.20 -30.20 9.87
N ASP A 330 -12.21 -30.96 9.42
CA ASP A 330 -11.11 -30.50 8.55
C ASP A 330 -11.56 -30.25 7.09
N VAL A 331 -12.40 -29.22 6.91
CA VAL A 331 -12.95 -28.78 5.61
C VAL A 331 -12.89 -27.27 5.49
N LEU A 332 -12.79 -26.77 4.26
CA LEU A 332 -12.81 -25.33 4.00
C LEU A 332 -14.22 -24.76 4.10
N ASN A 333 -14.43 -23.89 5.09
CA ASN A 333 -15.65 -23.13 5.28
C ASN A 333 -15.42 -21.65 4.95
N PRO A 334 -16.42 -20.90 4.46
CA PRO A 334 -16.31 -19.45 4.36
C PRO A 334 -15.86 -18.85 5.70
N ALA A 335 -14.87 -17.96 5.66
CA ALA A 335 -14.26 -17.46 6.89
C ALA A 335 -15.23 -16.60 7.70
N ARG A 336 -15.14 -16.70 9.03
CA ARG A 336 -15.79 -15.81 10.00
C ARG A 336 -14.96 -15.76 11.28
N CYS A 337 -15.06 -14.67 12.02
CA CYS A 337 -14.64 -14.62 13.41
C CYS A 337 -15.69 -15.33 14.29
N VAL A 338 -15.22 -15.97 15.36
CA VAL A 338 -16.05 -16.61 16.38
C VAL A 338 -15.51 -16.27 17.76
N THR A 339 -16.37 -16.10 18.76
CA THR A 339 -15.90 -16.06 20.15
C THR A 339 -15.70 -17.50 20.62
N GLN A 340 -14.46 -17.88 20.91
CA GLN A 340 -14.09 -19.25 21.29
C GLN A 340 -13.76 -19.31 22.77
N SER A 341 -14.03 -20.44 23.45
CA SER A 341 -13.74 -20.62 24.88
C SER A 341 -12.28 -20.33 25.21
N ALA A 342 -11.99 -19.99 26.47
CA ALA A 342 -10.65 -19.56 26.89
C ALA A 342 -9.54 -20.60 26.69
N ASP A 343 -9.89 -21.88 26.53
CA ASP A 343 -9.01 -23.02 26.23
C ASP A 343 -8.99 -23.42 24.74
N PHE A 344 -9.79 -22.75 23.92
CA PHE A 344 -10.03 -22.96 22.49
C PHE A 344 -10.81 -24.25 22.16
N SER A 345 -11.43 -24.93 23.13
CA SER A 345 -12.11 -26.20 22.85
C SER A 345 -13.51 -26.07 22.22
N ALA A 346 -14.16 -24.90 22.33
CA ALA A 346 -15.54 -24.72 21.86
C ALA A 346 -15.84 -23.29 21.36
N ILE A 347 -16.81 -23.14 20.47
CA ILE A 347 -17.39 -21.84 20.11
C ILE A 347 -18.49 -21.50 21.13
N LEU A 348 -18.42 -20.30 21.71
CA LEU A 348 -19.42 -19.82 22.67
C LEU A 348 -20.68 -19.33 21.95
N THR A 349 -21.83 -19.57 22.55
CA THR A 349 -23.13 -19.00 22.14
C THR A 349 -23.25 -17.53 22.54
N ASP A 350 -24.11 -16.76 21.87
CA ASP A 350 -24.32 -15.34 22.18
C ASP A 350 -24.66 -15.09 23.66
N VAL A 351 -25.43 -16.00 24.29
CA VAL A 351 -25.78 -15.93 25.72
C VAL A 351 -24.57 -16.12 26.61
N GLU A 352 -23.67 -17.05 26.26
CA GLU A 352 -22.42 -17.27 27.00
C GLU A 352 -21.47 -16.08 26.83
N VAL A 353 -21.37 -15.52 25.62
CA VAL A 353 -20.54 -14.34 25.34
C VAL A 353 -21.07 -13.11 26.11
N ALA A 354 -22.38 -12.89 26.13
CA ALA A 354 -23.02 -11.82 26.89
C ALA A 354 -22.82 -11.94 28.40
N ALA A 355 -22.58 -13.16 28.90
CA ALA A 355 -22.38 -13.45 30.33
C ALA A 355 -20.91 -13.32 30.78
N LEU A 356 -19.97 -13.09 29.87
CA LEU A 356 -18.56 -12.92 30.20
C LEU A 356 -18.33 -11.68 31.08
N ALA A 357 -17.45 -11.82 32.06
CA ALA A 357 -17.06 -10.74 32.95
C ALA A 357 -15.94 -9.89 32.34
N ALA A 358 -15.86 -8.62 32.75
CA ALA A 358 -14.74 -7.78 32.37
C ALA A 358 -13.41 -8.40 32.84
N GLY A 359 -12.46 -8.53 31.90
CA GLY A 359 -11.15 -9.18 32.09
C GLY A 359 -11.14 -10.66 31.72
N ASP A 360 -12.26 -11.24 31.29
CA ASP A 360 -12.27 -12.63 30.83
C ASP A 360 -11.39 -12.82 29.60
N ASN A 361 -10.43 -13.73 29.74
CA ASN A 361 -9.40 -14.03 28.75
C ASN A 361 -9.93 -14.95 27.65
N VAL A 362 -10.96 -14.50 26.95
CA VAL A 362 -11.66 -15.22 25.86
C VAL A 362 -11.29 -14.58 24.51
N PRO A 363 -10.89 -15.35 23.48
CA PRO A 363 -10.65 -14.78 22.16
C PRO A 363 -11.95 -14.48 21.40
N GLY A 364 -11.94 -13.42 20.59
CA GLY A 364 -13.06 -13.00 19.75
C GLY A 364 -12.61 -12.58 18.35
N GLU A 365 -12.78 -11.30 18.04
CA GLU A 365 -12.46 -10.72 16.74
C GLU A 365 -10.97 -10.89 16.39
N MET A 366 -10.72 -11.58 15.27
CA MET A 366 -9.37 -11.89 14.80
C MET A 366 -8.74 -10.69 14.06
N PRO A 367 -7.42 -10.48 14.19
CA PRO A 367 -6.73 -9.36 13.56
C PRO A 367 -6.38 -9.57 12.07
N ASP A 368 -6.77 -10.70 11.47
CA ASP A 368 -6.41 -11.09 10.10
C ASP A 368 -7.59 -11.09 9.11
N LEU A 369 -8.79 -11.46 9.56
CA LEU A 369 -9.94 -11.60 8.67
C LEU A 369 -10.34 -10.26 8.04
N ALA A 370 -10.46 -9.21 8.85
CA ALA A 370 -10.78 -7.87 8.33
C ALA A 370 -9.64 -7.29 7.47
N ALA A 371 -8.39 -7.70 7.71
CA ALA A 371 -7.26 -7.34 6.85
C ALA A 371 -7.42 -7.94 5.44
N LEU A 372 -7.73 -9.24 5.35
CA LEU A 372 -7.95 -9.90 4.07
C LEU A 372 -9.23 -9.46 3.36
N ILE A 373 -10.28 -9.12 4.10
CA ILE A 373 -11.49 -8.51 3.52
C ILE A 373 -11.14 -7.17 2.87
N THR A 374 -10.38 -6.31 3.57
CA THR A 374 -9.92 -5.03 3.04
C THR A 374 -9.07 -5.24 1.79
N LEU A 375 -8.09 -6.15 1.83
CA LEU A 375 -7.26 -6.52 0.67
C LEU A 375 -8.10 -7.00 -0.53
N GLN A 376 -9.04 -7.92 -0.31
CA GLN A 376 -9.82 -8.53 -1.38
C GLN A 376 -10.82 -7.56 -2.01
N ILE A 377 -11.42 -6.66 -1.22
CA ILE A 377 -12.27 -5.60 -1.74
C ILE A 377 -11.48 -4.72 -2.71
N GLU A 378 -10.26 -4.30 -2.33
CA GLU A 378 -9.41 -3.48 -3.20
C GLU A 378 -8.96 -4.21 -4.45
N TRP A 379 -8.58 -5.48 -4.32
CA TRP A 379 -8.23 -6.28 -5.48
C TRP A 379 -9.38 -6.41 -6.47
N LEU A 380 -10.59 -6.76 -6.00
CA LEU A 380 -11.75 -6.91 -6.86
C LEU A 380 -12.18 -5.59 -7.50
N ARG A 381 -12.08 -4.46 -6.77
CA ARG A 381 -12.30 -3.12 -7.33
C ARG A 381 -11.35 -2.83 -8.49
N GLN A 382 -10.05 -3.10 -8.33
CA GLN A 382 -9.05 -2.93 -9.40
C GLN A 382 -9.34 -3.81 -10.62
N GLN A 383 -9.89 -5.00 -10.40
CA GLN A 383 -10.28 -5.91 -11.47
C GLN A 383 -11.68 -5.62 -12.05
N MET A 384 -12.38 -4.60 -11.55
CA MET A 384 -13.78 -4.30 -11.88
C MET A 384 -14.72 -5.51 -11.70
N ARG A 385 -14.49 -6.28 -10.64
CA ARG A 385 -15.26 -7.49 -10.29
C ARG A 385 -15.99 -7.28 -8.98
N ALA A 386 -17.17 -7.90 -8.86
CA ALA A 386 -17.96 -7.88 -7.63
C ALA A 386 -17.68 -9.08 -6.72
N SER A 387 -17.08 -10.15 -7.25
CA SER A 387 -16.82 -11.38 -6.52
C SER A 387 -15.64 -12.20 -7.06
N GLU A 388 -15.05 -12.98 -6.17
CA GLU A 388 -14.08 -14.03 -6.45
C GLU A 388 -14.75 -15.41 -6.40
N VAL A 389 -14.62 -16.19 -7.48
CA VAL A 389 -15.29 -17.49 -7.63
C VAL A 389 -14.34 -18.62 -8.05
N THR A 390 -13.09 -18.30 -8.33
CA THR A 390 -12.08 -19.20 -8.91
C THR A 390 -10.92 -19.49 -7.96
N LYS A 391 -10.49 -18.50 -7.18
CA LYS A 391 -9.38 -18.62 -6.23
C LYS A 391 -9.89 -18.55 -4.80
N LYS A 392 -9.20 -19.22 -3.90
CA LYS A 392 -9.47 -19.16 -2.46
C LYS A 392 -8.28 -18.59 -1.73
N ILE A 393 -8.53 -17.68 -0.81
CA ILE A 393 -7.57 -17.34 0.25
C ILE A 393 -8.03 -18.04 1.52
N VAL A 394 -7.15 -18.85 2.11
CA VAL A 394 -7.44 -19.59 3.36
C VAL A 394 -6.67 -18.93 4.50
N LEU A 395 -7.30 -18.79 5.67
CA LEU A 395 -6.68 -18.31 6.90
C LEU A 395 -6.49 -19.43 7.93
N THR A 396 -5.34 -19.40 8.60
CA THR A 396 -5.11 -20.14 9.86
C THR A 396 -4.34 -19.26 10.84
N SER A 397 -4.69 -19.33 12.13
CA SER A 397 -3.86 -18.77 13.21
C SER A 397 -3.08 -19.86 13.92
N CYS A 398 -1.77 -19.65 14.06
CA CYS A 398 -0.82 -20.51 14.76
C CYS A 398 -0.30 -19.86 16.05
N GLY A 399 -0.87 -18.75 16.49
CA GLY A 399 -0.39 -18.01 17.66
C GLY A 399 -0.56 -18.74 18.99
N VAL A 400 0.30 -18.44 19.97
CA VAL A 400 0.22 -19.01 21.33
C VAL A 400 0.38 -17.90 22.38
N GLY A 401 -0.66 -17.70 23.20
CA GLY A 401 -0.72 -16.57 24.13
C GLY A 401 0.39 -16.55 25.18
N GLY A 402 0.99 -15.38 25.40
CA GLY A 402 1.99 -15.15 26.45
C GLY A 402 3.29 -15.92 26.23
N LYS A 403 3.78 -15.94 24.99
CA LYS A 403 5.02 -16.62 24.60
C LYS A 403 6.01 -15.61 24.04
N SER A 404 7.26 -15.71 24.48
CA SER A 404 8.36 -14.98 23.87
C SER A 404 8.66 -15.51 22.46
N ILE A 405 9.44 -14.77 21.68
CA ILE A 405 9.90 -15.25 20.38
C ILE A 405 10.71 -16.56 20.49
N SER A 406 11.48 -16.72 21.56
CA SER A 406 12.27 -17.94 21.82
C SER A 406 11.40 -19.16 22.13
N GLU A 407 10.26 -18.98 22.81
CA GLU A 407 9.30 -20.06 23.07
C GLU A 407 8.47 -20.44 21.83
N LEU A 408 8.40 -19.58 20.80
CA LEU A 408 7.69 -19.84 19.54
C LEU A 408 8.59 -20.39 18.44
N SER A 409 9.91 -20.36 18.64
CA SER A 409 10.91 -20.69 17.62
C SER A 409 11.09 -22.20 17.44
N ASP A 410 11.50 -22.61 16.24
CA ASP A 410 11.84 -24.00 15.93
C ASP A 410 12.85 -24.57 16.95
N GLY A 411 12.60 -25.81 17.40
CA GLY A 411 13.37 -26.49 18.44
C GLY A 411 13.04 -26.07 19.87
N SER A 412 12.00 -25.25 20.10
CA SER A 412 11.50 -24.95 21.44
C SER A 412 10.88 -26.17 22.12
N SER A 413 10.74 -26.11 23.45
CA SER A 413 9.98 -27.09 24.22
C SER A 413 9.09 -26.35 25.23
N PRO A 414 7.75 -26.42 25.10
CA PRO A 414 6.98 -27.19 24.10
C PRO A 414 7.20 -26.71 22.67
N ASP A 415 6.94 -27.58 21.69
CA ASP A 415 7.18 -27.31 20.27
C ASP A 415 5.97 -26.59 19.66
N TYR A 416 5.86 -25.28 19.91
CA TYR A 416 4.79 -24.46 19.34
C TYR A 416 5.03 -24.09 17.87
N TYR A 417 6.25 -24.26 17.37
CA TYR A 417 6.58 -24.03 15.97
C TYR A 417 5.84 -25.02 15.06
N ALA A 418 5.66 -26.26 15.51
CA ALA A 418 4.89 -27.31 14.82
C ALA A 418 3.47 -26.86 14.40
N ARG A 419 2.86 -25.88 15.09
CA ARG A 419 1.57 -25.29 14.66
C ARG A 419 1.59 -24.75 13.24
N VAL A 420 2.71 -24.15 12.81
CA VAL A 420 2.84 -23.62 11.45
C VAL A 420 2.98 -24.76 10.45
N GLU A 421 3.77 -25.78 10.77
CA GLU A 421 3.99 -26.94 9.91
C GLU A 421 2.68 -27.69 9.68
N ASP A 422 1.92 -27.95 10.75
CA ASP A 422 0.62 -28.61 10.71
C ASP A 422 -0.40 -27.81 9.91
N ALA A 423 -0.51 -26.49 10.14
CA ALA A 423 -1.44 -25.63 9.39
C ALA A 423 -1.10 -25.59 7.89
N VAL A 424 0.18 -25.48 7.54
CA VAL A 424 0.65 -25.53 6.15
C VAL A 424 0.31 -26.88 5.52
N ALA A 425 0.57 -27.98 6.22
CA ALA A 425 0.26 -29.33 5.74
C ALA A 425 -1.24 -29.53 5.53
N ALA A 426 -2.07 -29.09 6.49
CA ALA A 426 -3.53 -29.25 6.45
C ALA A 426 -4.15 -28.47 5.29
N VAL A 427 -3.80 -27.19 5.11
CA VAL A 427 -4.34 -26.38 3.99
C VAL A 427 -3.81 -26.88 2.63
N LYS A 428 -2.54 -27.34 2.57
CA LYS A 428 -2.00 -27.96 1.36
C LYS A 428 -2.77 -29.24 0.99
N ALA A 429 -3.17 -30.04 1.97
CA ALA A 429 -3.99 -31.23 1.73
C ALA A 429 -5.35 -30.87 1.09
N GLN A 430 -5.97 -29.76 1.50
CA GLN A 430 -7.19 -29.25 0.86
C GLN A 430 -6.97 -28.87 -0.62
N ALA A 431 -5.82 -28.26 -0.94
CA ALA A 431 -5.47 -27.93 -2.32
C ALA A 431 -5.26 -29.18 -3.18
N ILE A 432 -4.56 -30.19 -2.65
CA ILE A 432 -4.35 -31.49 -3.30
C ILE A 432 -5.70 -32.18 -3.55
N ALA A 433 -6.58 -32.22 -2.55
CA ALA A 433 -7.90 -32.83 -2.66
C ALA A 433 -8.78 -32.12 -3.71
N ALA A 434 -8.63 -30.80 -3.85
CA ALA A 434 -9.31 -30.01 -4.87
C ALA A 434 -8.63 -30.04 -6.26
N GLY A 435 -7.44 -30.63 -6.39
CA GLY A 435 -6.69 -30.69 -7.64
C GLY A 435 -6.19 -29.32 -8.12
N VAL A 436 -5.93 -28.38 -7.20
CA VAL A 436 -5.49 -27.01 -7.52
C VAL A 436 -4.10 -26.71 -6.95
N SER A 437 -3.46 -25.65 -7.45
CA SER A 437 -2.16 -25.21 -6.95
C SER A 437 -2.26 -24.59 -5.55
N TYR A 438 -1.18 -24.72 -4.78
CA TYR A 438 -1.04 -24.22 -3.42
C TYR A 438 0.17 -23.29 -3.30
N GLY A 439 0.03 -22.24 -2.50
CA GLY A 439 1.16 -21.43 -2.03
C GLY A 439 0.75 -20.56 -0.85
N VAL A 440 1.74 -20.02 -0.13
CA VAL A 440 1.56 -19.12 0.99
C VAL A 440 1.91 -17.70 0.55
N ASN A 441 0.92 -16.82 0.48
CA ASN A 441 1.14 -15.46 -0.01
C ASN A 441 1.65 -14.51 1.08
N SER A 442 1.23 -14.71 2.33
CA SER A 442 1.60 -13.79 3.41
C SER A 442 1.51 -14.40 4.79
N ILE A 443 2.22 -13.79 5.72
CA ILE A 443 2.19 -14.04 7.15
C ILE A 443 1.78 -12.74 7.84
N LEU A 444 0.89 -12.82 8.83
CA LEU A 444 0.69 -11.76 9.82
C LEU A 444 1.36 -12.19 11.13
N HIS A 445 2.44 -11.50 11.51
CA HIS A 445 3.14 -11.77 12.76
C HIS A 445 2.80 -10.72 13.82
N MET A 446 2.19 -11.14 14.93
CA MET A 446 1.87 -10.26 16.05
C MET A 446 2.47 -10.75 17.37
N GLN A 447 3.69 -10.29 17.66
CA GLN A 447 4.44 -10.66 18.86
C GLN A 447 5.41 -9.55 19.32
N GLY A 448 5.70 -9.54 20.61
CA GLY A 448 6.76 -8.72 21.22
C GLY A 448 6.48 -8.36 22.67
N GLU A 449 5.23 -8.43 23.14
CA GLU A 449 4.88 -8.04 24.52
C GLU A 449 5.56 -8.92 25.56
N SER A 450 5.72 -10.22 25.30
CA SER A 450 6.41 -11.14 26.21
C SER A 450 7.94 -10.99 26.21
N ASP A 451 8.52 -10.18 25.33
CA ASP A 451 9.96 -9.92 25.23
C ASP A 451 10.36 -8.53 25.78
N GLN A 452 9.42 -7.80 26.39
CA GLN A 452 9.63 -6.43 26.86
C GLN A 452 10.59 -6.30 28.06
N ASP A 453 10.86 -7.38 28.79
CA ASP A 453 11.69 -7.38 30.00
C ASP A 453 13.23 -7.48 29.74
N GLY A 454 13.65 -7.51 28.46
CA GLY A 454 15.06 -7.65 28.05
C GLY A 454 15.91 -6.36 28.11
N THR A 455 17.23 -6.50 28.24
CA THR A 455 18.17 -5.38 28.43
C THR A 455 18.42 -4.51 27.20
N ASP A 456 18.22 -4.98 25.97
CA ASP A 456 18.35 -4.14 24.75
C ASP A 456 17.46 -4.55 23.55
N GLY A 457 16.68 -5.64 23.67
CA GLY A 457 15.86 -6.18 22.60
C GLY A 457 16.66 -6.76 21.42
N THR A 458 17.99 -6.86 21.51
CA THR A 458 18.83 -7.45 20.44
C THR A 458 18.54 -8.94 20.28
N ASP A 459 18.35 -9.65 21.39
CA ASP A 459 17.91 -11.06 21.39
C ASP A 459 16.53 -11.21 20.73
N PHE A 460 15.62 -10.25 20.96
CA PHE A 460 14.31 -10.22 20.32
C PHE A 460 14.42 -10.02 18.80
N LYS A 461 15.16 -9.01 18.33
CA LYS A 461 15.33 -8.73 16.89
C LYS A 461 15.97 -9.91 16.17
N SER A 462 17.10 -10.40 16.70
CA SER A 462 17.82 -11.52 16.09
C SER A 462 17.00 -12.81 16.12
N GLY A 463 16.33 -13.11 17.23
CA GLY A 463 15.41 -14.25 17.36
C GLY A 463 14.22 -14.16 16.40
N THR A 464 13.63 -12.98 16.23
CA THR A 464 12.50 -12.77 15.31
C THR A 464 12.92 -12.93 13.85
N LEU A 465 14.08 -12.40 13.47
CA LEU A 465 14.61 -12.59 12.11
C LEU A 465 14.93 -14.06 11.82
N ALA A 466 15.49 -14.78 12.79
CA ALA A 466 15.73 -16.23 12.67
C ALA A 466 14.42 -17.02 12.57
N TYR A 467 13.41 -16.65 13.36
CA TYR A 467 12.07 -17.21 13.28
C TYR A 467 11.46 -17.00 11.88
N PHE A 468 11.56 -15.80 11.31
CA PHE A 468 11.09 -15.52 9.96
C PHE A 468 11.85 -16.32 8.88
N ASP A 469 13.16 -16.52 9.03
CA ASP A 469 13.94 -17.36 8.13
C ASP A 469 13.50 -18.82 8.20
N ALA A 470 13.20 -19.33 9.40
CA ALA A 470 12.64 -20.66 9.59
C ALA A 470 11.26 -20.79 8.93
N LEU A 471 10.34 -19.85 9.18
CA LEU A 471 9.00 -19.85 8.58
C LEU A 471 9.08 -19.92 7.05
N GLU A 472 9.94 -19.09 6.46
CA GLU A 472 10.13 -19.07 5.01
C GLU A 472 10.71 -20.39 4.49
N ALA A 473 11.72 -20.96 5.17
CA ALA A 473 12.28 -22.25 4.78
C ALA A 473 11.20 -23.36 4.80
N THR A 474 10.41 -23.44 5.87
CA THR A 474 9.27 -24.37 6.01
C THR A 474 8.27 -24.18 4.86
N ILE A 475 7.88 -22.94 4.59
CA ILE A 475 6.89 -22.60 3.56
C ILE A 475 7.39 -22.90 2.15
N LEU A 476 8.62 -22.52 1.81
CA LEU A 476 9.20 -22.75 0.49
C LEU A 476 9.36 -24.25 0.24
N ALA A 477 9.81 -25.01 1.24
CA ALA A 477 9.93 -26.47 1.16
C ALA A 477 8.55 -27.14 0.98
N ALA A 478 7.53 -26.68 1.71
CA ALA A 478 6.20 -27.27 1.65
C ALA A 478 5.43 -26.91 0.36
N SER A 479 5.51 -25.67 -0.11
CA SER A 479 4.73 -25.19 -1.26
C SER A 479 5.43 -25.36 -2.60
N GLY A 480 6.76 -25.37 -2.63
CA GLY A 480 7.55 -25.30 -3.87
C GLY A 480 7.50 -23.93 -4.55
N GLN A 481 6.97 -22.89 -3.89
CA GLN A 481 6.97 -21.53 -4.43
C GLN A 481 8.39 -20.95 -4.43
N SER A 482 8.69 -20.01 -5.34
CA SER A 482 9.97 -19.30 -5.40
C SER A 482 9.95 -17.94 -4.73
N ALA A 483 8.79 -17.27 -4.73
CA ALA A 483 8.60 -15.97 -4.10
C ALA A 483 8.40 -16.13 -2.59
N ARG A 484 9.12 -15.35 -1.79
CA ARG A 484 8.99 -15.34 -0.33
C ARG A 484 7.64 -14.73 0.08
N PRO A 485 6.95 -15.26 1.10
CA PRO A 485 5.76 -14.60 1.66
C PRO A 485 6.06 -13.17 2.12
N ALA A 486 5.09 -12.28 1.98
CA ALA A 486 5.13 -10.98 2.65
C ALA A 486 4.86 -11.20 4.15
N ILE A 487 5.71 -10.66 5.01
CA ILE A 487 5.53 -10.71 6.47
C ILE A 487 5.03 -9.35 6.92
N TYR A 488 3.75 -9.28 7.25
CA TYR A 488 3.13 -8.10 7.83
C TYR A 488 3.22 -8.17 9.35
N THR A 489 3.51 -7.05 9.99
CA THR A 489 3.55 -6.94 11.45
C THR A 489 2.99 -5.61 11.93
N TYR A 490 2.91 -5.47 13.24
CA TYR A 490 2.45 -4.28 13.96
C TYR A 490 3.51 -3.88 14.98
N GLN A 491 3.36 -2.67 15.55
CA GLN A 491 4.22 -2.24 16.63
C GLN A 491 3.51 -2.42 17.97
N THR A 492 4.18 -3.09 18.92
CA THR A 492 3.71 -3.21 20.29
C THR A 492 3.65 -1.84 20.95
N LYS A 493 2.73 -1.63 21.89
CA LYS A 493 2.76 -0.44 22.75
C LYS A 493 4.04 -0.43 23.60
N GLN A 494 4.63 0.75 23.82
CA GLN A 494 5.89 0.92 24.55
C GLN A 494 5.70 1.35 26.00
N THR A 495 6.67 0.99 26.84
CA THR A 495 7.08 1.75 28.03
C THR A 495 8.59 1.98 27.95
N TYR A 496 9.15 3.11 28.41
CA TYR A 496 10.56 3.46 28.13
C TYR A 496 11.59 2.45 28.67
N ALA A 497 11.26 1.66 29.71
CA ALA A 497 12.10 0.55 30.14
C ALA A 497 12.21 -0.55 29.05
N SER A 498 11.15 -0.73 28.27
CA SER A 498 10.94 -1.76 27.23
C SER A 498 10.91 -1.22 25.79
N ALA A 499 11.19 0.08 25.57
CA ALA A 499 11.17 0.78 24.27
C ALA A 499 11.98 0.10 23.15
N ARG A 500 12.83 -0.83 23.54
CA ARG A 500 13.67 -1.68 22.72
C ARG A 500 12.86 -2.50 21.71
N VAL A 501 11.76 -3.16 22.12
CA VAL A 501 11.03 -4.09 21.25
C VAL A 501 10.37 -3.38 20.07
N ALA A 502 9.58 -2.34 20.34
CA ALA A 502 8.91 -1.56 19.31
C ALA A 502 9.90 -0.85 18.38
N GLN A 503 10.99 -0.31 18.92
CA GLN A 503 12.10 0.22 18.12
C GLN A 503 12.70 -0.88 17.22
N ARG A 504 12.91 -2.09 17.74
CA ARG A 504 13.42 -3.24 16.96
C ARG A 504 12.44 -3.67 15.87
N GLN A 505 11.12 -3.63 16.11
CA GLN A 505 10.11 -3.92 15.09
C GLN A 505 10.18 -2.92 13.93
N LEU A 506 10.40 -1.64 14.23
CA LEU A 506 10.61 -0.61 13.20
C LEU A 506 11.91 -0.86 12.41
N GLU A 507 13.02 -1.14 13.09
CA GLU A 507 14.30 -1.45 12.46
C GLU A 507 14.21 -2.70 11.56
N MET A 508 13.53 -3.77 12.02
CA MET A 508 13.35 -4.99 11.22
C MET A 508 12.63 -4.71 9.90
N ALA A 509 11.59 -3.88 9.91
CA ALA A 509 10.87 -3.51 8.69
C ALA A 509 11.71 -2.61 7.77
N GLN A 510 12.62 -1.80 8.31
CA GLN A 510 13.55 -0.97 7.53
C GLN A 510 14.71 -1.77 6.92
N GLU A 511 15.15 -2.84 7.57
CA GLU A 511 16.34 -3.61 7.19
C GLU A 511 16.02 -4.85 6.35
N ARG A 512 14.80 -5.40 6.42
CA ARG A 512 14.41 -6.64 5.71
C ARG A 512 13.29 -6.39 4.71
N ALA A 513 13.62 -6.55 3.43
CA ALA A 513 12.78 -6.19 2.28
C ALA A 513 11.41 -6.91 2.16
N ASN A 514 11.13 -7.96 2.94
CA ASN A 514 9.83 -8.63 2.94
C ASN A 514 9.10 -8.55 4.29
N VAL A 515 9.56 -7.68 5.20
CA VAL A 515 8.90 -7.38 6.49
C VAL A 515 8.31 -5.98 6.43
N PHE A 516 7.01 -5.87 6.65
CA PHE A 516 6.28 -4.61 6.55
C PHE A 516 5.57 -4.30 7.87
N LEU A 517 6.05 -3.28 8.57
CA LEU A 517 5.41 -2.76 9.76
C LEU A 517 4.21 -1.88 9.36
N ALA A 518 2.99 -2.38 9.55
CA ALA A 518 1.78 -1.73 9.05
C ALA A 518 1.35 -0.52 9.90
N ALA A 519 1.34 -0.68 11.23
CA ALA A 519 0.94 0.37 12.16
C ALA A 519 1.34 0.03 13.60
N PRO A 520 1.49 1.04 14.48
CA PRO A 520 1.43 0.82 15.92
C PRO A 520 0.02 0.43 16.39
N SER A 521 -0.07 -0.26 17.52
CA SER A 521 -1.36 -0.68 18.12
C SER A 521 -2.00 0.36 19.05
N TYR A 522 -1.26 1.40 19.48
CA TYR A 522 -1.81 2.46 20.36
C TYR A 522 -2.93 3.34 19.75
N PRO A 523 -3.08 3.50 18.41
CA PRO A 523 -4.12 4.36 17.85
C PRO A 523 -5.56 3.89 18.08
N VAL A 524 -5.76 2.59 18.30
CA VAL A 524 -7.08 1.95 18.31
C VAL A 524 -7.59 1.66 19.72
N THR A 525 -8.87 1.34 19.87
CA THR A 525 -9.50 1.07 21.16
C THR A 525 -9.04 -0.23 21.80
N ASP A 526 -9.01 -0.28 23.13
CA ASP A 526 -8.53 -1.44 23.88
C ASP A 526 -9.23 -1.64 25.24
N LYS A 527 -8.92 -2.78 25.89
CA LYS A 527 -9.37 -3.17 27.24
C LYS A 527 -8.23 -3.06 28.28
N GLY A 528 -7.23 -2.23 28.02
CA GLY A 528 -6.00 -2.06 28.82
C GLY A 528 -4.82 -2.81 28.22
N THR A 529 -4.79 -4.13 28.42
CA THR A 529 -3.68 -4.99 27.94
C THR A 529 -3.88 -5.46 26.50
N HIS A 530 -5.11 -5.84 26.15
CA HIS A 530 -5.47 -6.38 24.85
C HIS A 530 -6.47 -5.46 24.14
N LEU A 531 -6.52 -5.54 22.81
CA LEU A 531 -7.48 -4.79 22.01
C LEU A 531 -8.92 -5.24 22.31
N ASP A 532 -9.86 -4.30 22.23
CA ASP A 532 -11.28 -4.67 22.17
C ASP A 532 -11.64 -5.17 20.76
N SER A 533 -12.87 -5.62 20.57
CA SER A 533 -13.30 -6.18 19.27
C SER A 533 -13.21 -5.15 18.13
N ASN A 534 -13.59 -3.90 18.37
CA ASN A 534 -13.44 -2.83 17.39
C ASN A 534 -11.98 -2.48 17.12
N GLY A 535 -11.14 -2.45 18.14
CA GLY A 535 -9.72 -2.14 18.02
C GLY A 535 -8.96 -3.20 17.24
N SER A 536 -9.27 -4.48 17.49
CA SER A 536 -8.77 -5.61 16.70
C SER A 536 -9.15 -5.47 15.23
N ARG A 537 -10.44 -5.23 14.94
CA ARG A 537 -10.94 -5.06 13.56
C ARG A 537 -10.38 -3.82 12.87
N TRP A 538 -10.21 -2.72 13.60
CA TRP A 538 -9.65 -1.48 13.08
C TRP A 538 -8.17 -1.66 12.72
N LEU A 539 -7.36 -2.21 13.64
CA LEU A 539 -5.95 -2.51 13.35
C LEU A 539 -5.83 -3.48 12.16
N ALA A 540 -6.71 -4.49 12.08
CA ALA A 540 -6.77 -5.40 10.94
C ALA A 540 -7.06 -4.66 9.63
N CYS A 541 -8.00 -3.71 9.59
CA CYS A 541 -8.25 -2.91 8.38
C CYS A 541 -7.03 -2.08 7.97
N GLN A 542 -6.31 -1.51 8.94
CA GLN A 542 -5.06 -0.78 8.70
C GLN A 542 -3.97 -1.70 8.13
N ILE A 543 -3.86 -2.93 8.65
CA ILE A 543 -2.98 -3.96 8.07
C ILE A 543 -3.41 -4.29 6.64
N GLY A 544 -4.70 -4.52 6.40
CA GLY A 544 -5.25 -4.82 5.07
C GLY A 544 -4.99 -3.73 4.03
N LYS A 545 -5.01 -2.46 4.46
CA LYS A 545 -4.58 -1.32 3.64
C LYS A 545 -3.13 -1.47 3.18
N VAL A 546 -2.22 -1.73 4.12
CA VAL A 546 -0.80 -1.93 3.81
C VAL A 546 -0.59 -3.19 2.95
N MET A 547 -1.33 -4.27 3.22
CA MET A 547 -1.31 -5.48 2.37
C MET A 547 -1.72 -5.16 0.93
N SER A 548 -2.69 -4.28 0.71
CA SER A 548 -3.09 -3.89 -0.63
C SER A 548 -1.99 -3.13 -1.38
N LEU A 549 -1.34 -2.16 -0.71
CA LEU A 549 -0.21 -1.39 -1.26
C LEU A 549 0.96 -2.30 -1.61
N VAL A 550 1.31 -3.23 -0.73
CA VAL A 550 2.45 -4.13 -0.93
C VAL A 550 2.12 -5.25 -1.91
N THR A 551 1.08 -6.05 -1.65
CA THR A 551 0.80 -7.26 -2.43
C THR A 551 0.15 -6.99 -3.78
N LEU A 552 -0.77 -6.01 -3.87
CA LEU A 552 -1.50 -5.74 -5.11
C LEU A 552 -0.76 -4.74 -5.99
N HIS A 553 -0.38 -3.59 -5.41
CA HIS A 553 0.29 -2.53 -6.16
C HIS A 553 1.80 -2.78 -6.33
N GLY A 554 2.37 -3.72 -5.57
CA GLY A 554 3.79 -4.01 -5.63
C GLY A 554 4.65 -2.88 -5.08
N HIS A 555 4.09 -1.97 -4.26
CA HIS A 555 4.86 -0.90 -3.63
C HIS A 555 5.66 -1.44 -2.45
N ASP A 556 6.85 -0.88 -2.22
CA ASP A 556 7.50 -0.97 -0.91
C ASP A 556 6.70 -0.18 0.14
N TRP A 557 6.88 -0.52 1.41
CA TRP A 557 6.15 0.12 2.50
C TRP A 557 7.04 0.36 3.72
N HIS A 558 7.00 1.60 4.22
CA HIS A 558 7.52 1.96 5.52
C HIS A 558 6.43 2.75 6.27
N PRO A 559 6.25 2.54 7.58
CA PRO A 559 5.27 3.30 8.35
C PRO A 559 5.74 4.76 8.53
N LEU A 560 4.83 5.64 8.96
CA LEU A 560 5.21 6.98 9.42
C LEU A 560 6.27 6.84 10.53
N SER A 561 7.48 7.32 10.28
CA SER A 561 8.63 7.15 11.17
C SER A 561 9.65 8.28 11.00
N PRO A 562 10.47 8.60 12.02
CA PRO A 562 11.51 9.60 11.87
C PRO A 562 12.58 9.13 10.88
N ARG A 563 13.22 10.08 10.21
CA ARG A 563 14.36 9.86 9.32
C ARG A 563 15.63 10.43 9.91
N ALA A 564 15.56 11.67 10.37
CA ALA A 564 16.64 12.33 11.08
C ALA A 564 16.08 13.37 12.05
N ALA A 565 16.89 13.70 13.05
CA ALA A 565 16.65 14.77 13.99
C ALA A 565 17.92 15.63 14.07
N ARG A 566 17.74 16.95 14.24
CA ARG A 566 18.82 17.94 14.36
C ARG A 566 18.54 18.82 15.57
N VAL A 567 19.59 19.24 16.29
CA VAL A 567 19.48 20.11 17.47
C VAL A 567 20.26 21.39 17.26
N ARG A 568 19.66 22.52 17.63
CA ARG A 568 20.27 23.84 17.49
C ARG A 568 19.73 24.79 18.55
N GLY A 569 20.58 25.22 19.47
CA GLY A 569 20.12 25.91 20.68
C GLY A 569 19.01 25.10 21.39
N PRO A 570 17.83 25.70 21.67
CA PRO A 570 16.70 24.99 22.27
C PRO A 570 15.81 24.28 21.24
N GLU A 571 16.04 24.42 19.93
CA GLU A 571 15.19 23.83 18.91
C GLU A 571 15.71 22.45 18.48
N ILE A 572 14.79 21.50 18.33
CA ILE A 572 15.01 20.22 17.69
C ILE A 572 14.09 20.12 16.48
N LEU A 573 14.65 19.84 15.31
CA LEU A 573 13.89 19.63 14.09
C LEU A 573 13.96 18.16 13.70
N VAL A 574 12.80 17.51 13.56
CA VAL A 574 12.68 16.10 13.20
C VAL A 574 11.96 16.00 11.85
N ASP A 575 12.61 15.36 10.88
CA ASP A 575 12.00 15.02 9.60
C ASP A 575 11.53 13.57 9.56
N PHE A 576 10.41 13.33 8.88
CA PHE A 576 9.69 12.06 8.89
C PHE A 576 9.55 11.48 7.48
N HIS A 577 9.62 10.15 7.39
CA HIS A 577 8.97 9.45 6.31
C HIS A 577 7.47 9.55 6.52
N THR A 578 6.76 10.21 5.60
CA THR A 578 5.31 10.45 5.72
C THR A 578 4.62 9.79 4.53
N PRO A 579 3.96 8.63 4.71
CA PRO A 579 3.36 7.89 3.60
C PRO A 579 2.36 8.71 2.78
N GLU A 580 1.47 9.44 3.45
CA GLU A 580 0.48 10.32 2.82
C GLU A 580 0.51 11.75 3.43
N PRO A 581 1.47 12.60 3.02
CA PRO A 581 1.61 13.96 3.54
C PRO A 581 0.38 14.84 3.24
N PRO A 582 0.07 15.85 4.08
CA PRO A 582 0.89 16.35 5.19
C PRO A 582 0.70 15.60 6.52
N LEU A 583 1.65 15.81 7.44
CA LEU A 583 1.50 15.46 8.86
C LEU A 583 0.32 16.21 9.49
N GLN A 584 -0.34 15.55 10.45
CA GLN A 584 -1.46 16.08 11.21
C GLN A 584 -1.45 15.60 12.66
N TRP A 585 -2.07 16.40 13.55
CA TRP A 585 -2.35 15.99 14.92
C TRP A 585 -3.70 15.28 15.00
N ARG A 586 -3.72 14.05 15.53
CA ARG A 586 -4.92 13.26 15.75
C ARG A 586 -4.95 12.66 17.15
N SER A 587 -6.14 12.53 17.72
CA SER A 587 -6.32 11.76 18.95
C SER A 587 -6.09 10.28 18.68
N PHE A 588 -5.44 9.60 19.61
CA PHE A 588 -5.44 8.13 19.69
C PHE A 588 -6.41 7.68 20.81
N TYR A 589 -6.57 6.37 20.99
CA TYR A 589 -7.42 5.83 22.05
C TYR A 589 -6.58 5.16 23.14
N ASN A 590 -6.72 5.65 24.38
CA ASN A 590 -6.20 4.98 25.57
C ASN A 590 -7.36 4.24 26.24
N GLY A 591 -7.44 2.92 26.06
CA GLY A 591 -8.70 2.23 26.26
C GLY A 591 -9.74 2.71 25.26
N SER A 592 -10.88 3.18 25.76
CA SER A 592 -11.94 3.79 24.94
C SER A 592 -11.88 5.33 24.92
N ALA A 593 -10.91 5.95 25.61
CA ALA A 593 -10.82 7.39 25.74
C ALA A 593 -9.96 8.03 24.64
N ALA A 594 -10.57 8.89 23.82
CA ALA A 594 -9.84 9.71 22.86
C ALA A 594 -8.87 10.66 23.59
N THR A 595 -7.58 10.53 23.31
CA THR A 595 -6.50 11.16 24.07
C THR A 595 -5.63 12.04 23.18
N LEU A 596 -5.40 13.27 23.65
CA LEU A 596 -4.51 14.25 23.04
C LEU A 596 -3.50 14.72 24.09
N LEU A 597 -2.24 14.32 23.95
CA LEU A 597 -1.17 14.62 24.89
C LEU A 597 -0.68 16.07 24.73
N SER A 598 -0.18 16.66 25.82
CA SER A 598 0.37 18.02 25.87
C SER A 598 1.56 18.18 24.92
N ASN A 599 2.52 17.25 24.99
CA ASN A 599 3.68 17.20 24.10
C ASN A 599 3.45 16.32 22.86
N ARG A 600 2.18 16.01 22.54
CA ARG A 600 1.79 15.20 21.37
C ARG A 600 2.42 13.80 21.29
N GLY A 601 2.95 13.29 22.40
CA GLY A 601 3.66 12.01 22.48
C GLY A 601 5.18 12.12 22.42
N PHE A 602 5.76 13.31 22.25
CA PHE A 602 7.21 13.52 22.25
C PHE A 602 7.79 13.68 23.65
N LYS A 603 8.99 13.11 23.83
CA LYS A 603 9.89 13.37 24.95
C LYS A 603 11.31 13.61 24.46
N VAL A 604 12.08 14.35 25.24
CA VAL A 604 13.49 14.60 24.95
C VAL A 604 14.31 14.28 26.18
N TYR A 605 15.41 13.57 25.97
CA TYR A 605 16.39 13.23 26.99
C TYR A 605 17.71 13.92 26.66
N VAL A 606 18.32 14.55 27.65
CA VAL A 606 19.68 15.11 27.57
C VAL A 606 20.54 14.41 28.60
N ASN A 607 21.58 13.69 28.15
CA ASN A 607 22.42 12.83 28.99
C ASN A 607 21.56 11.89 29.87
N ASP A 608 20.66 11.14 29.22
CA ASP A 608 19.69 10.21 29.84
C ASP A 608 18.66 10.84 30.79
N SER A 609 18.66 12.17 30.96
CA SER A 609 17.71 12.87 31.83
C SER A 609 16.61 13.52 31.00
N ALA A 610 15.35 13.22 31.32
CA ALA A 610 14.21 13.86 30.66
C ALA A 610 14.23 15.39 30.87
N VAL A 611 14.03 16.15 29.80
CA VAL A 611 13.99 17.62 29.84
C VAL A 611 12.61 18.15 29.45
N THR A 612 12.30 19.36 29.93
CA THR A 612 11.01 20.01 29.63
C THR A 612 10.93 20.46 28.18
N ILE A 613 9.87 20.03 27.50
CA ILE A 613 9.44 20.57 26.20
C ILE A 613 8.53 21.78 26.44
N SER A 614 8.84 22.90 25.80
CA SER A 614 8.04 24.12 25.81
C SER A 614 6.97 24.12 24.72
N SER A 615 7.25 23.58 23.53
CA SER A 615 6.27 23.46 22.45
C SER A 615 6.62 22.36 21.45
N VAL A 616 5.60 21.87 20.75
CA VAL A 616 5.72 20.93 19.61
C VAL A 616 4.82 21.43 18.48
N GLU A 617 5.40 21.61 17.29
CA GLU A 617 4.75 22.24 16.15
C GLU A 617 5.03 21.45 14.86
N ILE A 618 4.01 21.24 14.02
CA ILE A 618 4.24 20.80 12.63
C ILE A 618 4.64 22.06 11.84
N VAL A 619 5.83 22.04 11.25
CA VAL A 619 6.43 23.21 10.57
C VAL A 619 6.60 22.99 9.06
N GLY A 620 6.16 21.85 8.54
CA GLY A 620 6.16 21.48 7.13
C GLY A 620 5.27 20.26 6.89
N ASN A 621 5.22 19.76 5.65
CA ASN A 621 4.41 18.59 5.29
C ASN A 621 4.91 17.30 5.96
N CYS A 622 6.19 17.22 6.28
CA CYS A 622 6.90 16.03 6.77
C CYS A 622 7.81 16.35 7.97
N THR A 623 7.67 17.53 8.59
CA THR A 623 8.64 18.04 9.59
C THR A 623 7.95 18.55 10.85
N VAL A 624 8.49 18.16 12.01
CA VAL A 624 8.06 18.63 13.34
C VAL A 624 9.21 19.38 14.01
N LYS A 625 8.89 20.50 14.66
CA LYS A 625 9.80 21.26 15.51
C LYS A 625 9.40 21.09 16.98
N ILE A 626 10.38 20.76 17.81
CA ILE A 626 10.28 20.66 19.26
C ILE A 626 11.12 21.78 19.86
N THR A 627 10.56 22.57 20.78
CA THR A 627 11.29 23.62 21.49
C THR A 627 11.48 23.22 22.94
N LEU A 628 12.71 23.23 23.43
CA LEU A 628 13.07 22.92 24.81
C LEU A 628 13.02 24.17 25.70
N GLY A 629 12.74 23.97 26.99
CA GLY A 629 12.77 25.06 27.98
C GLY A 629 14.17 25.62 28.22
N THR A 630 15.21 24.80 28.03
CA THR A 630 16.62 25.16 28.17
C THR A 630 17.42 24.50 27.04
N PRO A 631 18.32 25.22 26.35
CA PRO A 631 19.18 24.62 25.33
C PRO A 631 20.10 23.55 25.94
N PRO A 632 20.30 22.39 25.27
CA PRO A 632 21.34 21.44 25.66
C PRO A 632 22.72 22.11 25.60
N LEU A 633 23.60 21.72 26.51
CA LEU A 633 25.00 22.16 26.45
C LEU A 633 25.71 21.52 25.25
N SER A 634 26.72 22.21 24.73
CA SER A 634 27.59 21.65 23.68
C SER A 634 28.17 20.31 24.14
N GLY A 635 28.13 19.29 23.26
CA GLY A 635 28.59 17.92 23.56
C GLY A 635 27.63 17.07 24.40
N ALA A 636 26.42 17.55 24.68
CA ALA A 636 25.42 16.77 25.40
C ALA A 636 24.77 15.74 24.47
N GLN A 637 24.53 14.53 24.99
CA GLN A 637 23.82 13.50 24.26
C GLN A 637 22.32 13.80 24.27
N VAL A 638 21.73 14.12 23.11
CA VAL A 638 20.31 14.43 22.99
C VAL A 638 19.57 13.29 22.30
N ARG A 639 18.52 12.75 22.93
CA ARG A 639 17.62 11.77 22.32
C ARG A 639 16.20 12.30 22.23
N VAL A 640 15.54 12.03 21.11
CA VAL A 640 14.09 12.25 20.94
C VAL A 640 13.39 10.91 21.02
N ALA A 641 12.42 10.80 21.90
CA ALA A 641 11.54 9.65 22.00
C ALA A 641 10.11 10.06 21.63
N TYR A 642 9.35 9.11 21.10
CA TYR A 642 7.97 9.30 20.72
C TYR A 642 7.13 8.08 21.10
N ALA A 643 5.97 8.32 21.70
CA ALA A 643 5.05 7.30 22.22
C ALA A 643 5.73 6.33 23.21
N ASP A 644 6.64 6.85 24.06
CA ASP A 644 7.51 6.05 24.92
C ASP A 644 6.86 5.55 26.23
N GLY A 645 5.67 6.02 26.58
CA GLY A 645 4.92 5.55 27.76
C GLY A 645 5.59 5.77 29.12
N SER A 646 6.66 6.57 29.22
CA SER A 646 7.24 6.93 30.52
C SER A 646 6.36 7.96 31.25
N ASP A 647 6.46 8.07 32.57
CA ASP A 647 5.80 9.08 33.42
C ASP A 647 4.26 9.02 33.60
N GLY A 648 3.62 7.89 33.30
CA GLY A 648 2.17 7.75 33.51
C GLY A 648 1.31 8.45 32.46
N ASP A 649 1.92 8.95 31.39
CA ASP A 649 1.25 9.32 30.15
C ASP A 649 0.74 8.06 29.44
N ALA A 650 -0.38 8.19 28.72
CA ALA A 650 -0.90 7.11 27.90
C ALA A 650 0.15 6.63 26.88
N THR A 651 0.25 5.31 26.65
CA THR A 651 1.27 4.63 25.83
C THR A 651 1.05 4.81 24.32
N GLY A 652 0.99 6.07 23.87
CA GLY A 652 0.73 6.43 22.47
C GLY A 652 1.19 7.85 22.12
N GLY A 653 0.84 8.30 20.92
CA GLY A 653 1.20 9.62 20.42
C GLY A 653 0.17 10.17 19.42
N ASN A 654 0.29 11.46 19.09
CA ASN A 654 -0.73 12.17 18.32
C ASN A 654 -0.32 12.53 16.89
N LEU A 655 0.88 12.18 16.45
CA LEU A 655 1.35 12.39 15.09
C LEU A 655 0.81 11.32 14.15
N ALA A 656 0.06 11.74 13.16
CA ALA A 656 -0.38 10.92 12.04
C ALA A 656 -0.13 11.66 10.72
N ASP A 657 -0.31 10.99 9.59
CA ASP A 657 -0.38 11.64 8.29
C ASP A 657 -1.84 11.94 7.89
N SER A 658 -2.03 12.47 6.67
CA SER A 658 -3.32 12.94 6.18
C SER A 658 -4.15 11.89 5.44
N ASP A 659 -3.75 10.61 5.49
CA ASP A 659 -4.33 9.55 4.68
C ASP A 659 -5.88 9.56 4.76
N PRO A 660 -6.58 9.76 3.62
CA PRO A 660 -8.03 9.86 3.60
C PRO A 660 -8.74 8.49 3.61
N TRP A 661 -7.99 7.38 3.61
CA TRP A 661 -8.56 6.05 3.50
C TRP A 661 -9.44 5.72 4.71
N VAL A 662 -10.62 5.18 4.42
CA VAL A 662 -11.58 4.67 5.41
C VAL A 662 -11.78 3.17 5.24
N ALA A 663 -11.94 2.46 6.35
CA ALA A 663 -12.14 1.02 6.35
C ALA A 663 -13.48 0.62 5.71
N PRO A 664 -13.59 -0.62 5.17
CA PRO A 664 -14.86 -1.17 4.71
C PRO A 664 -15.84 -1.50 5.86
N PHE A 665 -15.37 -1.44 7.11
CA PHE A 665 -16.16 -1.67 8.32
C PHE A 665 -16.36 -0.39 9.11
N SER A 666 -17.52 -0.29 9.75
CA SER A 666 -17.83 0.75 10.74
C SER A 666 -17.57 0.30 12.16
N TYR A 667 -17.35 1.24 13.08
CA TYR A 667 -17.34 0.95 14.50
C TYR A 667 -18.74 0.48 14.94
N GLU A 668 -18.81 -0.63 15.64
CA GLU A 668 -20.07 -1.22 16.09
C GLU A 668 -20.14 -1.22 17.62
N TYR A 669 -21.29 -0.83 18.16
CA TYR A 669 -21.61 -1.05 19.56
C TYR A 669 -22.89 -1.89 19.65
N LEU A 670 -22.75 -3.10 20.16
CA LEU A 670 -23.84 -4.05 20.31
C LEU A 670 -24.20 -4.12 21.80
N PRO A 671 -25.27 -3.44 22.26
CA PRO A 671 -25.69 -3.57 23.65
C PRO A 671 -26.02 -5.03 23.97
N ASP A 672 -25.77 -5.43 25.22
CA ASP A 672 -26.02 -6.80 25.72
C ASP A 672 -25.23 -7.93 25.04
N SER A 673 -24.23 -7.61 24.21
CA SER A 673 -23.34 -8.59 23.54
C SER A 673 -22.10 -8.98 24.36
N GLY A 674 -21.98 -8.44 25.58
CA GLY A 674 -20.76 -8.54 26.40
C GLY A 674 -19.74 -7.42 26.15
N MET A 675 -19.94 -6.58 25.14
CA MET A 675 -19.14 -5.36 24.98
C MET A 675 -19.15 -4.51 26.26
N TYR A 676 -17.99 -3.94 26.62
CA TYR A 676 -17.92 -3.04 27.76
C TYR A 676 -18.72 -1.77 27.45
N ALA A 677 -19.45 -1.24 28.44
CA ALA A 677 -20.25 -0.03 28.25
C ALA A 677 -19.40 1.18 27.76
N VAL A 678 -18.11 1.23 28.12
CA VAL A 678 -17.18 2.28 27.66
C VAL A 678 -16.87 2.21 26.16
N ALA A 679 -17.16 1.10 25.49
CA ALA A 679 -17.03 0.98 24.04
C ALA A 679 -18.13 1.76 23.27
N GLU A 680 -19.16 2.28 23.94
CA GLU A 680 -20.13 3.19 23.31
C GLU A 680 -19.52 4.58 23.08
N ILE A 681 -18.65 4.69 22.08
CA ILE A 681 -17.98 5.93 21.73
C ILE A 681 -18.81 6.66 20.67
N ALA A 682 -19.63 7.63 21.09
CA ALA A 682 -20.53 8.39 20.20
C ALA A 682 -19.84 9.03 18.98
N ALA A 683 -18.54 9.33 19.09
CA ALA A 683 -17.76 9.86 17.97
C ALA A 683 -17.45 8.82 16.88
N LEU A 684 -17.46 7.52 17.22
CA LEU A 684 -17.09 6.41 16.34
C LEU A 684 -18.26 5.55 15.90
N VAL A 685 -19.24 5.27 16.78
CA VAL A 685 -20.36 4.36 16.50
C VAL A 685 -21.01 4.68 15.14
N ASP A 686 -21.21 3.63 14.35
CA ASP A 686 -21.76 3.62 12.99
C ASP A 686 -20.91 4.34 11.92
N LYS A 687 -19.69 4.78 12.24
CA LYS A 687 -18.77 5.42 11.30
C LYS A 687 -17.65 4.47 10.88
N PRO A 688 -17.18 4.54 9.62
CA PRO A 688 -16.05 3.75 9.17
C PRO A 688 -14.81 4.06 9.99
N TYR A 689 -13.96 3.06 10.21
CA TYR A 689 -12.69 3.31 10.89
C TYR A 689 -11.78 4.20 10.04
N PRO A 690 -11.21 5.28 10.60
CA PRO A 690 -10.23 6.09 9.89
C PRO A 690 -8.89 5.36 9.83
N LEU A 691 -8.26 5.30 8.66
CA LEU A 691 -7.02 4.56 8.44
C LEU A 691 -5.81 5.50 8.28
N ASN A 692 -5.73 6.58 9.06
CA ASN A 692 -4.55 7.46 9.07
C ASN A 692 -3.30 6.68 9.52
N ASN A 693 -2.14 6.94 8.90
CA ASN A 693 -0.90 6.31 9.32
C ASN A 693 -0.36 7.05 10.55
N PHE A 694 -0.51 6.44 11.72
CA PHE A 694 0.07 6.96 12.96
C PHE A 694 1.56 6.67 13.03
N CYS A 695 2.32 7.60 13.63
CA CYS A 695 3.76 7.49 13.75
C CYS A 695 4.13 6.29 14.63
N ALA A 696 5.04 5.46 14.13
CA ALA A 696 5.68 4.42 14.92
C ALA A 696 6.38 5.05 16.14
N ALA A 697 6.30 4.37 17.28
CA ALA A 697 7.09 4.69 18.46
C ALA A 697 8.59 4.51 18.15
N PHE A 698 9.41 5.42 18.66
CA PHE A 698 10.85 5.41 18.44
C PHE A 698 11.61 6.07 19.58
N CYS A 699 12.90 5.78 19.67
CA CYS A 699 13.85 6.56 20.47
C CYS A 699 15.15 6.70 19.68
N ALA A 700 15.41 7.92 19.20
CA ALA A 700 16.52 8.22 18.30
C ALA A 700 17.53 9.16 18.97
N LEU A 701 18.80 8.80 18.89
CA LEU A 701 19.90 9.70 19.22
C LEU A 701 20.07 10.75 18.11
N ILE A 702 20.13 12.02 18.48
CA ILE A 702 20.48 13.09 17.55
C ILE A 702 21.98 13.00 17.27
N ALA A 703 22.36 12.79 16.00
CA ALA A 703 23.75 12.86 15.59
C ALA A 703 24.26 14.31 15.79
N GLU A 704 25.47 14.48 16.34
CA GLU A 704 26.10 15.79 16.38
C GLU A 704 26.31 16.29 14.95
N GLU A 705 25.89 17.54 14.66
CA GLU A 705 26.26 18.19 13.38
C GLU A 705 27.79 18.35 13.39
N ALA A 706 28.47 17.66 12.46
CA ALA A 706 29.93 17.65 12.32
C ALA A 706 30.47 18.98 11.77
#